data_AF-A0A3S0EBF7-F1
#
_entry.id   AF-A0A3S0EBF7-F1
#
_cell.length_a   1.000
_cell.length_b   1.000
_cell.length_c   1.000
_cell.angle_alpha   90.00
_cell.angle_beta   90.00
_cell.angle_gamma   90.00
#
_symmetry.space_group_name_H-M   'P 1'
#
loop_
_entity.id
_entity.type
_entity.pdbx_description
1 polymer ?
#
loop_
_entity_poly.entity_id
_entity_poly.type
_entity_poly.pdbx_seq_one_letter_code
_entity_poly.pdbx_strand_id
1 'polypeptide(L)'
;MARGNDVQLGGITDLVLLADIKPGFVDALEVATYVDRLRKVLRTLNGLRLGSRESSAPASPYTDIVARWRIVHSFRWAVVEGKNGAPDRLLLNVNFDGGWEPYMRVIWDQLGSTLDLILCHVEGYELSCNCSFEAYARWVRAHEISADFLFIESGRTVSDAEYLAKLEASQRGRASELGADRLRAPAAGEVAPLPTEPAERFAMAARGLVPLAGLFTLQRYFNAQAWDGQVLLRAAQDVLFELTRLGTREQFPIGAGQSPGELLRRRHYAMLEWFEGSPQAPPVHARELPLAEADLQAGLLTRLPANRGALLLMRISQPSQALAWLSTAPVTAQGQQPPAAGPLQGVWTQVALTLAGLTALGVPQGRLERFPQAFKEGMAARAGLLGDVRHNHPAHWALAPHVNGRDRFDPAGAHLLVQLRFASAEAGEAVTPADRARIDAAALALTQGTGLALMAVEPLRSNALDSENFGFKDGISQPTPQWQTPLPTGQRWDDRVPDGEILQGYPTARDKDYAVPEQPDALLDRGSFLVVRKLRQYVGRLDARVTAEAARTGLPKELLLAKLMGRWRSGEPLADDTAVNDFNYEADRQGALCPFHAHIRRSNPRDLGGDQAFARSRMPRILRRGMSYGPPPNRQQPADDADRGLVFMAYNAHLAEQFEVIQRWVAGGNASGGYSGQSDPLLGVVDANAGPRVYPFEHNKRAYEIDLGHEPFVTLQWGAYFFVPSVRALKALPGLVELPLPQLPAAPLPPAMPALTDYAAWQGWLEDSNRRDAAWAWVRQQPGGVVATAYGVLVGAAERVQEVLRNAPDRYSVSGYGERMADSVGVGFLGLDDDSGHREQAPVVNRVLEGVSEADAFMAAYQVATAGIAGLRQEAQALLAAFPASQKPADLPTDTPLDLERLSEGVLAALCRIWFGVPDGQHVWGTEFHPPGGAAAPRCPAALFRVSRYVFGPHPTPNVCAEGRSAGRGFTEAVDRWLAATPFEQLPKLTQAILAAARDVPGAPADLPTRTLAGVMLGFPPTTHANLLTTLAAWVQTRKLWDLQPLWHEVPAGASLPERYTAAVARLRPTLVATLNLRPTPFQIWRRARVDHRLGAVDVKAGDTLVVALGSATQQDPLRHHVAFGGDRADPAGPPPHACPGYGMGMGVMLGVIAAVLDAGVMRFTGSPTVVALAV
;
A
#
# COMPACT_ATOMS: atom_id res chain seq x y z
N MET A 1 18.17 26.00 -0.03
CA MET A 1 16.72 26.09 0.24
C MET A 1 16.21 24.67 0.34
N ALA A 2 15.78 24.26 1.53
CA ALA A 2 15.37 22.88 1.81
C ALA A 2 14.05 22.56 1.08
N ARG A 3 14.02 21.52 0.25
CA ARG A 3 12.82 20.96 -0.40
C ARG A 3 11.91 20.20 0.59
N GLY A 4 11.81 20.65 1.84
CA GLY A 4 11.28 19.81 2.93
C GLY A 4 10.35 20.53 3.89
N ASN A 5 9.50 21.44 3.41
CA ASN A 5 8.39 21.90 4.24
C ASN A 5 7.16 21.08 3.87
N ASP A 6 6.76 20.18 4.76
CA ASP A 6 5.45 19.53 4.69
C ASP A 6 4.38 20.61 4.57
N VAL A 7 3.56 20.56 3.52
CA VAL A 7 2.51 21.57 3.31
C VAL A 7 1.31 21.17 4.15
N GLN A 8 0.95 22.04 5.09
CA GLN A 8 0.00 21.69 6.15
C GLN A 8 -0.94 22.86 6.46
N LEU A 9 -2.19 22.52 6.78
CA LEU A 9 -3.18 23.50 7.20
C LEU A 9 -4.14 22.86 8.20
N GLY A 10 -4.31 23.50 9.37
CA GLY A 10 -5.29 23.06 10.37
C GLY A 10 -5.09 21.64 10.90
N GLY A 11 -3.85 21.13 10.95
CA GLY A 11 -3.56 19.76 11.39
C GLY A 11 -3.79 18.68 10.32
N ILE A 12 -4.09 19.06 9.08
CA ILE A 12 -4.13 18.17 7.92
C ILE A 12 -2.84 18.39 7.13
N THR A 13 -2.20 17.28 6.75
CA THR A 13 -0.97 17.26 5.96
C THR A 13 -1.28 16.82 4.53
N ASP A 14 -0.65 17.46 3.56
CA ASP A 14 -0.64 17.05 2.16
C ASP A 14 0.66 16.32 1.84
N LEU A 15 0.55 15.24 1.06
CA LEU A 15 1.69 14.53 0.49
C LEU A 15 1.46 14.35 -1.01
N VAL A 16 2.41 14.83 -1.79
CA VAL A 16 2.47 14.60 -3.24
C VAL A 16 3.73 13.81 -3.56
N LEU A 17 3.55 12.62 -4.12
CA LEU A 17 4.66 11.79 -4.62
C LEU A 17 4.64 11.77 -6.12
N LEU A 18 5.82 11.92 -6.73
CA LEU A 18 6.02 11.74 -8.15
C LEU A 18 7.23 10.85 -8.36
N ALA A 19 6.98 9.57 -8.65
CA ALA A 19 8.03 8.56 -8.81
C ALA A 19 8.05 8.01 -10.24
N ASP A 20 9.25 7.76 -10.76
CA ASP A 20 9.44 7.15 -12.08
C ASP A 20 8.98 5.68 -12.04
N ILE A 21 8.17 5.29 -13.01
CA ILE A 21 7.75 3.89 -13.19
C ILE A 21 8.88 3.15 -13.90
N LYS A 22 9.22 1.95 -13.41
CA LYS A 22 10.26 1.10 -13.98
C LYS A 22 10.05 0.93 -15.49
N PRO A 23 11.09 1.11 -16.33
CA PRO A 23 10.99 0.82 -17.75
C PRO A 23 10.93 -0.69 -18.01
N GLY A 24 10.47 -1.08 -19.20
CA GLY A 24 10.52 -2.47 -19.66
C GLY A 24 9.35 -3.36 -19.21
N PHE A 25 9.57 -4.67 -19.30
CA PHE A 25 8.57 -5.71 -19.09
C PHE A 25 8.66 -6.32 -17.69
N VAL A 26 7.50 -6.73 -17.16
CA VAL A 26 7.45 -7.50 -15.92
C VAL A 26 7.87 -8.95 -16.20
N ASP A 27 8.52 -9.58 -15.23
CA ASP A 27 8.71 -11.04 -15.26
C ASP A 27 7.39 -11.70 -14.87
N ALA A 28 6.62 -12.13 -15.87
CA ALA A 28 5.31 -12.73 -15.69
C ALA A 28 4.96 -13.68 -16.86
N LEU A 29 3.87 -14.42 -16.69
CA LEU A 29 3.33 -15.32 -17.72
C LEU A 29 2.85 -14.51 -18.95
N GLU A 30 2.13 -13.42 -18.70
CA GLU A 30 1.70 -12.47 -19.73
C GLU A 30 2.74 -11.38 -19.94
N VAL A 31 3.01 -11.05 -21.20
CA VAL A 31 3.92 -9.94 -21.53
C VAL A 31 3.18 -8.63 -21.33
N ALA A 32 3.55 -7.93 -20.26
CA ALA A 32 3.06 -6.61 -19.91
C ALA A 32 4.24 -5.73 -19.50
N THR A 33 4.15 -4.43 -19.77
CA THR A 33 5.08 -3.45 -19.19
C THR A 33 4.71 -3.16 -17.74
N TYR A 34 5.65 -2.62 -16.96
CA TYR A 34 5.34 -2.18 -15.58
C TYR A 34 4.17 -1.18 -15.54
N VAL A 35 4.07 -0.29 -16.52
CA VAL A 35 2.98 0.69 -16.64
C VAL A 35 1.64 0.02 -16.92
N ASP A 36 1.60 -0.95 -17.85
CA ASP A 36 0.36 -1.68 -18.14
C ASP A 36 -0.10 -2.51 -16.95
N ARG A 37 0.81 -3.25 -16.29
CA ARG A 37 0.49 -4.00 -15.07
C ARG A 37 -0.06 -3.08 -13.97
N LEU A 38 0.58 -1.94 -13.73
CA LEU A 38 0.14 -0.93 -12.76
C LEU A 38 -1.26 -0.39 -13.08
N ARG A 39 -1.55 -0.08 -14.35
CA ARG A 39 -2.89 0.39 -14.75
C ARG A 39 -3.96 -0.68 -14.53
N LYS A 40 -3.66 -1.96 -14.80
CA LYS A 40 -4.57 -3.07 -14.51
C LYS A 40 -4.83 -3.17 -13.00
N VAL A 41 -3.79 -3.12 -12.17
CA VAL A 41 -3.90 -3.10 -10.71
C VAL A 41 -4.81 -1.96 -10.24
N LEU A 42 -4.52 -0.71 -10.63
CA LEU A 42 -5.29 0.47 -10.19
C LEU A 42 -6.76 0.40 -10.62
N ARG A 43 -7.03 -0.06 -11.85
CA ARG A 43 -8.41 -0.25 -12.35
C ARG A 43 -9.14 -1.34 -11.59
N THR A 44 -8.48 -2.46 -11.29
CA THR A 44 -9.05 -3.53 -10.46
C THR A 44 -9.40 -3.00 -9.07
N LEU A 45 -8.46 -2.34 -8.38
CA LEU A 45 -8.70 -1.77 -7.05
C LEU A 45 -9.85 -0.74 -7.04
N ASN A 46 -9.92 0.12 -8.07
CA ASN A 46 -11.03 1.08 -8.20
C ASN A 46 -12.36 0.37 -8.47
N GLY A 47 -12.38 -0.65 -9.33
CA GLY A 47 -13.57 -1.46 -9.62
C GLY A 47 -14.11 -2.16 -8.36
N LEU A 48 -13.22 -2.74 -7.55
CA LEU A 48 -13.59 -3.36 -6.27
C LEU A 48 -14.22 -2.33 -5.31
N ARG A 49 -13.64 -1.13 -5.23
CA ARG A 49 -14.14 -0.06 -4.36
C ARG A 49 -15.50 0.48 -4.82
N LEU A 50 -15.70 0.70 -6.12
CA LEU A 50 -16.99 1.08 -6.69
C LEU A 50 -18.05 0.01 -6.41
N GLY A 51 -17.72 -1.26 -6.63
CA GLY A 51 -18.61 -2.39 -6.33
C GLY A 51 -19.02 -2.42 -4.85
N SER A 52 -18.05 -2.25 -3.94
CA SER A 52 -18.31 -2.24 -2.50
C SER A 52 -19.17 -1.05 -2.05
N ARG A 53 -18.90 0.17 -2.55
CA ARG A 53 -19.54 1.40 -2.05
C ARG A 53 -20.85 1.79 -2.74
N GLU A 54 -20.97 1.54 -4.04
CA GLU A 54 -22.08 2.08 -4.85
C GLU A 54 -23.11 1.02 -5.24
N SER A 55 -22.72 -0.26 -5.30
CA SER A 55 -23.57 -1.33 -5.87
C SER A 55 -24.16 -2.32 -4.86
N SER A 56 -23.77 -2.25 -3.59
CA SER A 56 -24.15 -3.24 -2.59
C SER A 56 -25.43 -2.86 -1.85
N ALA A 57 -26.50 -3.62 -2.10
CA ALA A 57 -27.68 -3.64 -1.24
C ALA A 57 -27.97 -5.10 -0.83
N PRO A 58 -27.83 -5.46 0.47
CA PRO A 58 -27.38 -4.59 1.56
C PRO A 58 -25.92 -4.16 1.39
N ALA A 59 -25.53 -3.09 2.09
CA ALA A 59 -24.18 -2.55 2.10
C ALA A 59 -23.12 -3.65 2.26
N SER A 60 -21.98 -3.50 1.58
CA SER A 60 -20.89 -4.46 1.59
C SER A 60 -20.52 -4.84 3.02
N PRO A 61 -20.48 -6.15 3.36
CA PRO A 61 -20.09 -6.59 4.70
C PRO A 61 -18.57 -6.47 4.94
N TYR A 62 -17.78 -6.13 3.91
CA TYR A 62 -16.33 -5.96 3.99
C TYR A 62 -15.95 -4.50 4.24
N THR A 63 -14.99 -4.28 5.14
CA THR A 63 -14.48 -2.95 5.44
C THR A 63 -13.62 -2.44 4.28
N ASP A 64 -13.82 -1.18 3.85
CA ASP A 64 -12.90 -0.51 2.92
C ASP A 64 -11.53 -0.34 3.61
N ILE A 65 -10.47 -0.89 3.00
CA ILE A 65 -9.13 -1.00 3.60
C ILE A 65 -8.53 0.34 4.03
N VAL A 66 -8.81 1.42 3.29
CA VAL A 66 -8.29 2.76 3.64
C VAL A 66 -9.20 3.41 4.68
N ALA A 67 -10.51 3.24 4.56
CA ALA A 67 -11.48 3.80 5.51
C ALA A 67 -11.30 3.26 6.93
N ARG A 68 -10.84 2.01 7.08
CA ARG A 68 -10.50 1.38 8.36
C ARG A 68 -9.58 2.26 9.22
N TRP A 69 -8.67 3.01 8.62
CA TRP A 69 -7.68 3.80 9.35
C TRP A 69 -8.16 5.17 9.78
N ARG A 70 -9.28 5.69 9.25
CA ARG A 70 -9.95 6.92 9.71
C ARG A 70 -9.03 8.15 9.83
N ILE A 71 -8.02 8.24 8.97
CA ILE A 71 -7.06 9.36 8.92
C ILE A 71 -6.88 9.94 7.52
N VAL A 72 -7.40 9.30 6.47
CA VAL A 72 -7.25 9.76 5.08
C VAL A 72 -8.54 10.44 4.62
N HIS A 73 -8.45 11.73 4.26
CA HIS A 73 -9.56 12.50 3.70
C HIS A 73 -9.82 12.13 2.26
N SER A 74 -8.75 12.14 1.47
CA SER A 74 -8.78 11.81 0.05
C SER A 74 -7.40 11.40 -0.42
N PHE A 75 -7.34 10.48 -1.39
CA PHE A 75 -6.12 10.18 -2.12
C PHE A 75 -6.46 9.92 -3.59
N ARG A 76 -5.51 10.21 -4.47
CA ARG A 76 -5.60 9.91 -5.90
C ARG A 76 -4.29 9.35 -6.42
N TRP A 77 -4.39 8.31 -7.23
CA TRP A 77 -3.29 7.75 -8.02
C TRP A 77 -3.51 8.08 -9.49
N ALA A 78 -2.47 8.57 -10.16
CA ALA A 78 -2.50 8.80 -11.59
C ALA A 78 -1.18 8.36 -12.22
N VAL A 79 -1.27 7.71 -13.39
CA VAL A 79 -0.11 7.50 -14.25
C VAL A 79 0.02 8.73 -15.15
N VAL A 80 1.09 9.51 -14.94
CA VAL A 80 1.47 10.65 -15.74
C VAL A 80 2.35 10.15 -16.87
N GLU A 81 1.84 10.21 -18.10
CA GLU A 81 2.58 9.75 -19.27
C GLU A 81 3.81 10.61 -19.51
N GLY A 82 4.94 9.94 -19.69
CA GLY A 82 6.20 10.55 -20.07
C GLY A 82 6.12 11.16 -21.46
N LYS A 83 6.50 12.43 -21.59
CA LYS A 83 6.61 13.13 -22.88
C LYS A 83 8.06 13.36 -23.21
N ASN A 84 8.37 13.40 -24.52
CA ASN A 84 9.73 13.58 -25.03
C ASN A 84 10.66 12.63 -24.27
N GLY A 85 10.31 11.33 -24.35
CA GLY A 85 10.90 10.12 -23.74
C GLY A 85 11.17 10.11 -22.23
N ALA A 86 10.70 11.10 -21.46
CA ALA A 86 10.72 10.99 -20.00
C ALA A 86 10.04 9.66 -19.58
N PRO A 87 10.45 9.03 -18.46
CA PRO A 87 9.73 7.86 -17.97
C PRO A 87 8.28 8.22 -17.65
N ASP A 88 7.40 7.23 -17.77
CA ASP A 88 6.06 7.33 -17.21
C ASP A 88 6.19 7.45 -15.69
N ARG A 89 5.39 8.30 -15.06
CA ARG A 89 5.50 8.59 -13.62
C ARG A 89 4.22 8.24 -12.90
N LEU A 90 4.34 7.73 -11.69
CA LEU A 90 3.23 7.52 -10.79
C LEU A 90 3.09 8.75 -9.87
N LEU A 91 1.95 9.41 -9.96
CA LEU A 91 1.56 10.52 -9.09
C LEU A 91 0.64 10.00 -7.98
N LEU A 92 1.04 10.21 -6.73
CA LEU A 92 0.15 10.21 -5.57
C LEU A 92 -0.13 11.65 -5.17
N ASN A 93 -1.38 11.94 -4.82
CA ASN A 93 -1.69 13.10 -3.99
C ASN A 93 -2.66 12.63 -2.91
N VAL A 94 -2.34 12.90 -1.65
CA VAL A 94 -3.11 12.43 -0.50
C VAL A 94 -3.15 13.49 0.60
N ASN A 95 -4.32 13.63 1.22
CA ASN A 95 -4.56 14.50 2.38
C ASN A 95 -4.95 13.66 3.59
N PHE A 96 -4.28 13.88 4.72
CA PHE A 96 -4.46 13.05 5.90
C PHE A 96 -4.31 13.82 7.22
N ASP A 97 -4.96 13.30 8.25
CA ASP A 97 -4.86 13.76 9.63
C ASP A 97 -3.52 13.34 10.23
N GLY A 98 -2.74 14.28 10.73
CA GLY A 98 -1.52 13.96 11.48
C GLY A 98 -0.30 14.71 10.99
N GLY A 99 0.83 14.44 11.64
CA GLY A 99 2.14 14.70 11.05
C GLY A 99 2.51 13.60 10.04
N TRP A 100 3.50 13.88 9.21
CA TRP A 100 3.96 12.99 8.15
C TRP A 100 4.47 11.64 8.68
N GLU A 101 5.32 11.62 9.71
CA GLU A 101 5.96 10.39 10.20
C GLU A 101 4.95 9.37 10.78
N PRO A 102 4.00 9.75 11.67
CA PRO A 102 2.95 8.84 12.12
C PRO A 102 2.13 8.23 10.98
N TYR A 103 1.85 9.02 9.93
CA TYR A 103 1.13 8.53 8.75
C TYR A 103 1.97 7.53 7.94
N MET A 104 3.26 7.83 7.72
CA MET A 104 4.18 6.90 7.05
C MET A 104 4.31 5.57 7.81
N ARG A 105 4.27 5.58 9.14
CA ARG A 105 4.26 4.35 9.95
C ARG A 105 3.02 3.50 9.69
N VAL A 106 1.84 4.11 9.67
CA VAL A 106 0.59 3.42 9.31
C VAL A 106 0.71 2.81 7.92
N ILE A 107 1.26 3.57 6.98
CA ILE A 107 1.43 3.10 5.61
C ILE A 107 2.39 1.91 5.52
N TRP A 108 3.65 2.08 5.94
CA TRP A 108 4.70 1.07 5.83
C TRP A 108 4.30 -0.25 6.51
N ASP A 109 3.66 -0.13 7.67
CA ASP A 109 3.32 -1.27 8.50
C ASP A 109 2.02 -1.93 8.06
N GLN A 110 0.94 -1.16 7.99
CA GLN A 110 -0.43 -1.68 7.97
C GLN A 110 -1.11 -1.61 6.60
N LEU A 111 -0.69 -0.66 5.75
CA LEU A 111 -1.07 -0.61 4.33
C LEU A 111 0.03 -1.14 3.42
N GLY A 112 1.14 -1.61 4.01
CA GLY A 112 2.39 -1.92 3.33
C GLY A 112 2.22 -2.88 2.17
N SER A 113 1.57 -4.03 2.40
CA SER A 113 1.29 -5.02 1.36
C SER A 113 0.43 -4.48 0.21
N THR A 114 -0.55 -3.63 0.54
CA THR A 114 -1.49 -3.07 -0.44
C THR A 114 -0.82 -1.99 -1.27
N LEU A 115 0.05 -1.19 -0.65
CA LEU A 115 0.88 -0.24 -1.38
C LEU A 115 2.01 -0.92 -2.13
N ASP A 116 2.59 -2.02 -1.63
CA ASP A 116 3.58 -2.82 -2.34
C ASP A 116 3.00 -3.27 -3.70
N LEU A 117 1.71 -3.62 -3.76
CA LEU A 117 1.03 -3.98 -5.02
C LEU A 117 1.02 -2.84 -6.05
N ILE A 118 1.07 -1.59 -5.59
CA ILE A 118 1.11 -0.40 -6.44
C ILE A 118 2.57 0.02 -6.69
N LEU A 119 3.36 0.16 -5.62
CA LEU A 119 4.70 0.73 -5.60
C LEU A 119 5.80 -0.24 -6.06
N CYS A 120 5.54 -1.56 -6.18
CA CYS A 120 6.52 -2.48 -6.78
C CYS A 120 6.88 -2.11 -8.24
N HIS A 121 6.07 -1.25 -8.87
CA HIS A 121 6.24 -0.76 -10.24
C HIS A 121 7.16 0.47 -10.35
N VAL A 122 7.53 1.15 -9.28
CA VAL A 122 8.31 2.40 -9.33
C VAL A 122 9.79 2.19 -8.99
N GLU A 123 10.66 3.00 -9.59
CA GLU A 123 12.11 2.89 -9.42
C GLU A 123 12.55 3.14 -7.97
N GLY A 124 13.58 2.40 -7.54
CA GLY A 124 14.17 2.53 -6.21
C GLY A 124 13.31 2.07 -5.03
N TYR A 125 12.06 1.62 -5.25
CA TYR A 125 11.18 1.15 -4.17
C TYR A 125 11.53 -0.27 -3.74
N GLU A 126 11.77 -0.44 -2.44
CA GLU A 126 11.86 -1.73 -1.77
C GLU A 126 10.52 -2.05 -1.09
N LEU A 127 10.10 -3.32 -1.12
CA LEU A 127 8.85 -3.74 -0.50
C LEU A 127 8.86 -3.39 0.99
N SER A 128 7.73 -2.92 1.52
CA SER A 128 7.63 -2.51 2.91
C SER A 128 7.94 -3.67 3.87
N CYS A 129 7.67 -4.90 3.43
CA CYS A 129 7.98 -6.10 4.19
C CYS A 129 9.47 -6.48 4.19
N ASN A 130 10.29 -5.92 3.29
CA ASN A 130 11.71 -6.25 3.10
C ASN A 130 12.68 -5.13 3.52
N CYS A 131 12.17 -3.97 3.95
CA CYS A 131 12.99 -2.82 4.31
C CYS A 131 12.60 -2.23 5.67
N SER A 132 13.57 -1.55 6.31
CA SER A 132 13.29 -0.79 7.53
C SER A 132 12.36 0.39 7.23
N PHE A 133 11.66 0.87 8.25
CA PHE A 133 10.88 2.10 8.13
C PHE A 133 11.74 3.30 7.70
N GLU A 134 13.01 3.35 8.11
CA GLU A 134 13.93 4.43 7.73
C GLU A 134 14.21 4.40 6.22
N ALA A 135 14.48 3.22 5.65
CA ALA A 135 14.69 3.05 4.21
C ALA A 135 13.44 3.44 3.42
N TYR A 136 12.26 2.96 3.85
CA TYR A 136 10.97 3.34 3.27
C TYR A 136 10.75 4.87 3.33
N ALA A 137 10.90 5.48 4.51
CA ALA A 137 10.70 6.91 4.71
C ALA A 137 11.66 7.75 3.85
N ARG A 138 12.92 7.33 3.73
CA ARG A 138 13.92 7.98 2.87
C ARG A 138 13.52 7.91 1.40
N TRP A 139 13.01 6.77 0.94
CA TRP A 139 12.50 6.63 -0.42
C TRP A 139 11.31 7.56 -0.67
N VAL A 140 10.34 7.62 0.25
CA VAL A 140 9.18 8.53 0.12
C VAL A 140 9.64 9.98 0.01
N ARG A 141 10.54 10.43 0.90
CA ARG A 141 11.08 11.81 0.87
C ARG A 141 11.85 12.13 -0.42
N ALA A 142 12.56 11.16 -0.98
CA ALA A 142 13.31 11.36 -2.23
C ALA A 142 12.40 11.59 -3.45
N HIS A 143 11.15 11.11 -3.40
CA HIS A 143 10.16 11.22 -4.46
C HIS A 143 9.03 12.20 -4.15
N GLU A 144 9.12 12.90 -3.02
CA GLU A 144 8.17 13.91 -2.61
C GLU A 144 8.38 15.22 -3.38
N ILE A 145 7.28 15.83 -3.81
CA ILE A 145 7.28 17.16 -4.43
C ILE A 145 6.42 18.10 -3.61
N SER A 146 6.82 19.37 -3.51
CA SER A 146 6.10 20.36 -2.70
C SER A 146 4.80 20.78 -3.38
N ALA A 147 3.71 20.85 -2.60
CA ALA A 147 2.50 21.53 -3.00
C ALA A 147 2.63 23.03 -2.71
N ASP A 148 2.98 23.84 -3.71
CA ASP A 148 3.18 25.29 -3.51
C ASP A 148 1.92 26.03 -2.98
N PHE A 149 0.74 25.41 -3.08
CA PHE A 149 -0.51 25.93 -2.53
C PHE A 149 -1.43 24.77 -2.07
N LEU A 150 -1.94 24.86 -0.83
CA LEU A 150 -2.90 23.92 -0.25
C LEU A 150 -4.14 24.68 0.24
N PHE A 151 -5.32 24.26 -0.21
CA PHE A 151 -6.60 24.78 0.25
C PHE A 151 -7.42 23.68 0.91
N ILE A 152 -7.81 23.90 2.15
CA ILE A 152 -8.69 23.02 2.91
C ILE A 152 -9.74 23.89 3.59
N GLU A 153 -11.03 23.63 3.32
CA GLU A 153 -12.14 24.43 3.86
C GLU A 153 -12.30 24.26 5.38
N SER A 154 -12.10 23.04 5.90
CA SER A 154 -12.25 22.75 7.33
C SER A 154 -11.08 21.95 7.86
N GLY A 155 -10.53 22.34 9.01
CA GLY A 155 -9.52 21.56 9.74
C GLY A 155 -10.09 20.40 10.57
N ARG A 156 -11.29 19.90 10.25
CA ARG A 156 -11.91 18.79 10.97
C ARG A 156 -11.25 17.48 10.57
N THR A 157 -11.04 16.58 11.53
CA THR A 157 -10.49 15.25 11.25
C THR A 157 -11.54 14.33 10.62
N VAL A 158 -11.12 13.24 9.98
CA VAL A 158 -12.04 12.21 9.46
C VAL A 158 -12.90 11.64 10.59
N SER A 159 -12.31 11.44 11.77
CA SER A 159 -13.03 10.99 12.97
C SER A 159 -14.08 12.00 13.45
N ASP A 160 -13.86 13.31 13.28
CA ASP A 160 -14.85 14.33 13.60
C ASP A 160 -16.04 14.30 12.65
N ALA A 161 -15.81 14.07 11.36
CA ALA A 161 -16.89 13.94 10.39
C ALA A 161 -17.82 12.77 10.76
N GLU A 162 -17.25 11.63 11.18
CA GLU A 162 -18.01 10.48 11.66
C GLU A 162 -18.72 10.74 12.99
N TYR A 163 -18.05 11.42 13.94
CA TYR A 163 -18.65 11.84 15.20
C TYR A 163 -19.87 12.74 14.96
N LEU A 164 -19.72 13.77 14.12
CA LEU A 164 -20.78 14.74 13.81
C LEU A 164 -21.96 14.07 13.10
N ALA A 165 -21.71 13.13 12.18
CA ALA A 165 -22.77 12.35 11.54
C ALA A 165 -23.56 11.51 12.57
N LYS A 166 -22.88 10.89 13.53
CA LYS A 166 -23.53 10.17 14.64
C LYS A 166 -24.30 11.11 15.56
N LEU A 167 -23.72 12.26 15.90
CA LEU A 167 -24.37 13.27 16.73
C LEU A 167 -25.66 13.79 16.06
N GLU A 168 -25.59 14.10 14.78
CA GLU A 168 -26.76 14.54 13.99
C GLU A 168 -27.84 13.45 13.97
N ALA A 169 -27.48 12.18 13.71
CA ALA A 169 -28.42 11.07 13.73
C ALA A 169 -29.08 10.90 15.12
N SER A 170 -28.28 11.03 16.19
CA SER A 170 -28.72 10.99 17.58
C SER A 170 -29.71 12.12 17.92
N GLN A 171 -29.45 13.34 17.45
CA GLN A 171 -30.34 14.51 17.63
C GLN A 171 -31.66 14.35 16.88
N ARG A 172 -31.63 13.84 15.63
CA ARG A 172 -32.84 13.51 14.86
C ARG A 172 -33.69 12.43 15.54
N GLY A 173 -33.04 11.50 16.25
CA GLY A 173 -33.68 10.38 16.95
C GLY A 173 -34.17 10.67 18.38
N ARG A 174 -34.06 11.91 18.90
CA ARG A 174 -34.36 12.30 20.31
C ARG A 174 -33.52 11.56 21.37
N ALA A 175 -32.20 11.54 21.22
CA ALA A 175 -31.33 11.05 22.30
C ALA A 175 -31.38 11.95 23.56
N SER A 176 -31.17 11.35 24.73
CA SER A 176 -31.01 12.09 26.00
C SER A 176 -29.66 12.81 26.05
N GLU A 177 -29.54 13.86 26.88
CA GLU A 177 -28.27 14.58 27.12
C GLU A 177 -27.12 13.62 27.48
N LEU A 178 -27.39 12.61 28.32
CA LEU A 178 -26.44 11.56 28.68
C LEU A 178 -26.00 10.69 27.48
N GLY A 179 -26.90 10.49 26.50
CA GLY A 179 -26.59 9.78 25.27
C GLY A 179 -25.67 10.58 24.34
N ALA A 180 -25.75 11.92 24.37
CA ALA A 180 -24.85 12.81 23.65
C ALA A 180 -23.45 12.84 24.30
N ASP A 181 -23.37 12.92 25.64
CA ASP A 181 -22.10 12.91 26.39
C ASP A 181 -21.29 11.61 26.21
N ARG A 182 -21.97 10.49 25.99
CA ARG A 182 -21.35 9.16 25.80
C ARG A 182 -21.03 8.84 24.33
N LEU A 183 -21.29 9.75 23.39
CA LEU A 183 -21.08 9.52 21.97
C LEU A 183 -19.58 9.44 21.63
N ARG A 184 -19.19 8.49 20.77
CA ARG A 184 -17.78 8.23 20.44
C ARG A 184 -17.58 7.96 18.94
N ALA A 185 -16.52 8.52 18.38
CA ALA A 185 -15.97 8.08 17.10
C ALA A 185 -15.23 6.74 17.30
N PRO A 186 -15.40 5.76 16.42
CA PRO A 186 -14.63 4.51 16.53
C PRO A 186 -13.13 4.79 16.31
N ALA A 187 -12.28 3.97 16.93
CA ALA A 187 -10.84 4.14 16.83
C ALA A 187 -10.32 3.73 15.43
N ALA A 188 -9.14 4.22 15.05
CA ALA A 188 -8.48 3.74 13.84
C ALA A 188 -8.22 2.24 13.95
N GLY A 189 -8.55 1.50 12.88
CA GLY A 189 -8.47 0.04 12.84
C GLY A 189 -9.63 -0.70 13.51
N GLU A 190 -10.56 0.00 14.16
CA GLU A 190 -11.78 -0.61 14.68
C GLU A 190 -12.72 -0.99 13.51
N VAL A 191 -13.00 -2.29 13.41
CA VAL A 191 -13.88 -2.90 12.41
C VAL A 191 -15.06 -3.58 13.08
N ALA A 192 -16.16 -3.73 12.36
CA ALA A 192 -17.32 -4.45 12.87
C ALA A 192 -16.95 -5.91 13.19
N PRO A 193 -17.51 -6.51 14.26
CA PRO A 193 -17.29 -7.91 14.56
C PRO A 193 -17.83 -8.78 13.42
N LEU A 194 -17.14 -9.91 13.16
CA LEU A 194 -17.63 -10.89 12.19
C LEU A 194 -18.94 -11.52 12.68
N PRO A 195 -19.81 -11.98 11.77
CA PRO A 195 -21.00 -12.74 12.14
C PRO A 195 -20.63 -13.99 12.96
N THR A 196 -21.46 -14.30 13.94
CA THR A 196 -21.31 -15.50 14.78
C THR A 196 -22.09 -16.69 14.21
N GLU A 197 -23.24 -16.43 13.57
CA GLU A 197 -24.11 -17.47 13.03
C GLU A 197 -23.50 -18.14 11.79
N PRO A 198 -23.45 -19.49 11.70
CA PRO A 198 -22.81 -20.20 10.59
C PRO A 198 -23.32 -19.80 9.20
N ALA A 199 -24.64 -19.59 9.05
CA ALA A 199 -25.23 -19.20 7.78
C ALA A 199 -24.83 -17.77 7.35
N GLU A 200 -24.68 -16.85 8.31
CA GLU A 200 -24.25 -15.48 8.03
C GLU A 200 -22.75 -15.41 7.73
N ARG A 201 -21.94 -16.22 8.42
CA ARG A 201 -20.51 -16.39 8.13
C ARG A 201 -20.29 -16.92 6.71
N PHE A 202 -21.02 -17.96 6.33
CA PHE A 202 -20.96 -18.53 4.98
C PHE A 202 -21.39 -17.51 3.92
N ALA A 203 -22.50 -16.80 4.14
CA ALA A 203 -22.99 -15.80 3.20
C ALA A 203 -21.98 -14.64 3.01
N MET A 204 -21.37 -14.16 4.10
CA MET A 204 -20.32 -13.15 4.04
C MET A 204 -19.09 -13.67 3.28
N ALA A 205 -18.62 -14.89 3.57
CA ALA A 205 -17.49 -15.50 2.88
C ALA A 205 -17.76 -15.68 1.37
N ALA A 206 -18.94 -16.18 1.01
CA ALA A 206 -19.35 -16.37 -0.38
C ALA A 206 -19.33 -15.05 -1.18
N ARG A 207 -19.76 -13.93 -0.57
CA ARG A 207 -19.66 -12.59 -1.19
C ARG A 207 -18.21 -12.13 -1.39
N GLY A 208 -17.28 -12.62 -0.58
CA GLY A 208 -15.85 -12.33 -0.70
C GLY A 208 -15.17 -12.98 -1.92
N LEU A 209 -15.81 -14.00 -2.53
CA LEU A 209 -15.26 -14.66 -3.73
C LEU A 209 -15.22 -13.74 -4.95
N VAL A 210 -16.13 -12.77 -5.06
CA VAL A 210 -16.18 -11.81 -6.18
C VAL A 210 -14.97 -10.87 -6.16
N PRO A 211 -14.69 -10.13 -5.07
CA PRO A 211 -13.49 -9.32 -5.02
C PRO A 211 -12.21 -10.15 -5.05
N LEU A 212 -12.22 -11.38 -4.50
CA LEU A 212 -11.10 -12.31 -4.61
C LEU A 212 -10.81 -12.72 -6.05
N ALA A 213 -11.85 -12.97 -6.86
CA ALA A 213 -11.70 -13.29 -8.28
C ALA A 213 -11.06 -12.13 -9.06
N GLY A 214 -11.48 -10.90 -8.78
CA GLY A 214 -10.88 -9.69 -9.37
C GLY A 214 -9.37 -9.62 -9.12
N LEU A 215 -8.94 -9.87 -7.87
CA LEU A 215 -7.52 -9.90 -7.51
C LEU A 215 -6.77 -11.11 -8.10
N PHE A 216 -7.39 -12.29 -8.08
CA PHE A 216 -6.82 -13.52 -8.62
C PHE A 216 -6.54 -13.43 -10.12
N THR A 217 -7.38 -12.75 -10.90
CA THR A 217 -7.14 -12.57 -12.35
C THR A 217 -5.84 -11.82 -12.65
N LEU A 218 -5.34 -11.02 -11.70
CA LEU A 218 -4.06 -10.33 -11.84
C LEU A 218 -2.86 -11.28 -11.74
N GLN A 219 -3.03 -12.49 -11.19
CA GLN A 219 -1.94 -13.45 -10.95
C GLN A 219 -1.10 -13.72 -12.21
N ARG A 220 -1.70 -13.74 -13.41
CA ARG A 220 -0.98 -13.95 -14.67
C ARG A 220 0.11 -12.89 -14.97
N TYR A 221 0.01 -11.72 -14.33
CA TYR A 221 0.95 -10.60 -14.44
C TYR A 221 1.99 -10.59 -13.30
N PHE A 222 1.97 -11.59 -12.41
CA PHE A 222 2.92 -11.76 -11.30
C PHE A 222 3.53 -13.16 -11.36
N ASN A 223 4.85 -13.25 -11.54
CA ASN A 223 5.57 -14.51 -11.41
C ASN A 223 5.85 -14.80 -9.92
N ALA A 224 5.38 -15.93 -9.40
CA ALA A 224 5.60 -16.32 -8.00
C ALA A 224 7.08 -16.44 -7.59
N GLN A 225 7.99 -16.65 -8.55
CA GLN A 225 9.43 -16.74 -8.33
C GLN A 225 10.16 -15.40 -8.49
N ALA A 226 9.48 -14.36 -8.98
CA ALA A 226 10.06 -13.02 -9.07
C ALA A 226 10.10 -12.37 -7.67
N TRP A 227 10.94 -11.35 -7.53
CA TRP A 227 11.11 -10.60 -6.27
C TRP A 227 9.79 -9.98 -5.75
N ASP A 228 8.84 -9.69 -6.64
CA ASP A 228 7.51 -9.14 -6.36
C ASP A 228 6.40 -10.20 -6.39
N GLY A 229 6.74 -11.48 -6.57
CA GLY A 229 5.79 -12.56 -6.84
C GLY A 229 4.75 -12.82 -5.75
N GLN A 230 5.08 -12.49 -4.50
CA GLN A 230 4.18 -12.66 -3.36
C GLN A 230 3.38 -11.39 -3.01
N VAL A 231 3.67 -10.26 -3.67
CA VAL A 231 3.03 -8.98 -3.37
C VAL A 231 1.53 -9.05 -3.59
N LEU A 232 1.08 -9.64 -4.70
CA LEU A 232 -0.34 -9.79 -4.99
C LEU A 232 -1.07 -10.64 -3.94
N LEU A 233 -0.46 -11.72 -3.46
CA LEU A 233 -1.06 -12.59 -2.45
C LEU A 233 -1.19 -11.86 -1.11
N ARG A 234 -0.12 -11.20 -0.63
CA ARG A 234 -0.16 -10.41 0.61
C ARG A 234 -1.21 -9.32 0.54
N ALA A 235 -1.22 -8.56 -0.56
CA ALA A 235 -2.19 -7.51 -0.79
C ALA A 235 -3.61 -8.06 -0.81
N ALA A 236 -3.84 -9.21 -1.44
CA ALA A 236 -5.16 -9.82 -1.47
C ALA A 236 -5.63 -10.27 -0.08
N GLN A 237 -4.76 -10.89 0.71
CA GLN A 237 -5.05 -11.30 2.08
C GLN A 237 -5.32 -10.12 3.00
N ASP A 238 -4.63 -8.99 2.81
CA ASP A 238 -4.85 -7.78 3.62
C ASP A 238 -6.10 -6.99 3.18
N VAL A 239 -6.37 -6.91 1.87
CA VAL A 239 -7.60 -6.31 1.31
C VAL A 239 -8.84 -7.11 1.73
N LEU A 240 -8.72 -8.43 1.81
CA LEU A 240 -9.81 -9.35 2.18
C LEU A 240 -9.56 -10.00 3.55
N PHE A 241 -9.03 -9.24 4.52
CA PHE A 241 -8.65 -9.80 5.81
C PHE A 241 -9.85 -10.43 6.57
N GLU A 242 -11.07 -9.91 6.40
CA GLU A 242 -12.26 -10.56 6.98
C GLU A 242 -12.50 -11.95 6.38
N LEU A 243 -12.22 -12.15 5.09
CA LEU A 243 -12.32 -13.47 4.44
C LEU A 243 -11.30 -14.44 5.03
N THR A 244 -10.07 -13.98 5.30
CA THR A 244 -9.06 -14.77 6.00
C THR A 244 -9.53 -15.14 7.42
N ARG A 245 -10.11 -14.18 8.17
CA ARG A 245 -10.64 -14.42 9.53
C ARG A 245 -11.90 -15.28 9.59
N LEU A 246 -12.68 -15.34 8.51
CA LEU A 246 -13.84 -16.23 8.40
C LEU A 246 -13.44 -17.71 8.23
N GLY A 247 -12.19 -17.97 7.84
CA GLY A 247 -11.63 -19.31 7.64
C GLY A 247 -12.12 -19.94 6.33
N THR A 248 -11.47 -19.64 5.21
CA THR A 248 -11.91 -20.11 3.87
C THR A 248 -12.05 -21.64 3.77
N ARG A 249 -11.19 -22.41 4.45
CA ARG A 249 -11.28 -23.88 4.46
C ARG A 249 -12.49 -24.41 5.23
N GLU A 250 -12.95 -23.67 6.24
CA GLU A 250 -14.15 -24.01 7.00
C GLU A 250 -15.41 -23.66 6.21
N GLN A 251 -15.40 -22.51 5.53
CA GLN A 251 -16.54 -22.04 4.73
C GLN A 251 -16.64 -22.78 3.38
N PHE A 252 -15.51 -23.22 2.82
CA PHE A 252 -15.39 -23.88 1.51
C PHE A 252 -14.56 -25.18 1.62
N PRO A 253 -15.10 -26.22 2.28
CA PRO A 253 -14.34 -27.44 2.54
C PRO A 253 -13.99 -28.20 1.26
N ILE A 254 -12.85 -28.90 1.28
CA ILE A 254 -12.41 -29.78 0.20
C ILE A 254 -13.18 -31.11 0.33
N GLY A 255 -14.12 -31.35 -0.58
CA GLY A 255 -14.96 -32.55 -0.54
C GLY A 255 -15.71 -32.84 -1.85
N ALA A 256 -16.23 -34.06 -1.96
CA ALA A 256 -17.07 -34.50 -3.09
C ALA A 256 -18.58 -34.33 -2.82
N GLY A 257 -18.97 -33.74 -1.69
CA GLY A 257 -20.37 -33.55 -1.34
C GLY A 257 -21.10 -32.51 -2.18
N GLN A 258 -22.36 -32.24 -1.83
CA GLN A 258 -23.26 -31.33 -2.57
C GLN A 258 -23.60 -30.07 -1.75
N SER A 259 -22.87 -29.79 -0.67
CA SER A 259 -23.11 -28.56 0.07
C SER A 259 -22.74 -27.34 -0.79
N PRO A 260 -23.41 -26.19 -0.60
CA PRO A 260 -23.07 -24.95 -1.32
C PRO A 260 -21.58 -24.56 -1.19
N GLY A 261 -20.97 -24.78 -0.02
CA GLY A 261 -19.55 -24.51 0.21
C GLY A 261 -18.61 -25.42 -0.59
N GLU A 262 -18.91 -26.72 -0.69
CA GLU A 262 -18.13 -27.65 -1.51
C GLU A 262 -18.27 -27.36 -3.00
N LEU A 263 -19.47 -26.99 -3.46
CA LEU A 263 -19.73 -26.56 -4.84
C LEU A 263 -18.88 -25.33 -5.20
N LEU A 264 -18.90 -24.32 -4.33
CA LEU A 264 -18.06 -23.12 -4.48
C LEU A 264 -16.56 -23.46 -4.44
N ARG A 265 -16.11 -24.34 -3.52
CA ARG A 265 -14.70 -24.78 -3.47
C ARG A 265 -14.26 -25.42 -4.77
N ARG A 266 -15.05 -26.34 -5.33
CA ARG A 266 -14.72 -27.02 -6.60
C ARG A 266 -14.58 -26.01 -7.74
N ARG A 267 -15.49 -25.06 -7.82
CA ARG A 267 -15.48 -24.03 -8.87
C ARG A 267 -14.33 -23.04 -8.71
N HIS A 268 -14.02 -22.62 -7.50
CA HIS A 268 -13.02 -21.60 -7.20
C HIS A 268 -11.73 -22.17 -6.63
N TYR A 269 -11.44 -23.46 -6.87
CA TYR A 269 -10.36 -24.17 -6.20
C TYR A 269 -9.01 -23.47 -6.35
N ALA A 270 -8.56 -23.20 -7.57
CA ALA A 270 -7.26 -22.57 -7.82
C ALA A 270 -7.13 -21.19 -7.16
N MET A 271 -8.23 -20.43 -7.14
CA MET A 271 -8.31 -19.11 -6.51
C MET A 271 -8.24 -19.20 -4.98
N LEU A 272 -8.99 -20.14 -4.39
CA LEU A 272 -9.01 -20.36 -2.94
C LEU A 272 -7.71 -21.00 -2.45
N GLU A 273 -7.14 -21.93 -3.21
CA GLU A 273 -5.82 -22.53 -2.92
C GLU A 273 -4.72 -21.47 -2.97
N TRP A 274 -4.72 -20.62 -4.00
CA TRP A 274 -3.81 -19.49 -4.09
C TRP A 274 -3.96 -18.55 -2.88
N PHE A 275 -5.19 -18.16 -2.53
CA PHE A 275 -5.47 -17.27 -1.40
C PHE A 275 -5.09 -17.87 -0.03
N GLU A 276 -5.20 -19.20 0.11
CA GLU A 276 -4.79 -19.94 1.31
C GLU A 276 -3.28 -20.18 1.40
N GLY A 277 -2.51 -19.77 0.39
CA GLY A 277 -1.06 -19.82 0.41
C GLY A 277 -0.49 -18.97 1.55
N SER A 278 0.65 -19.40 2.08
CA SER A 278 1.37 -18.64 3.11
C SER A 278 2.53 -17.87 2.46
N PRO A 279 2.45 -16.53 2.36
CA PRO A 279 3.59 -15.73 1.90
C PRO A 279 4.75 -15.85 2.90
N GLN A 280 5.98 -15.99 2.42
CA GLN A 280 7.15 -16.17 3.27
C GLN A 280 7.59 -14.83 3.87
N ALA A 281 7.56 -14.66 5.19
CA ALA A 281 8.15 -13.47 5.81
C ALA A 281 9.68 -13.48 5.59
N PRO A 282 10.27 -12.37 5.12
CA PRO A 282 11.73 -12.27 5.03
C PRO A 282 12.34 -12.30 6.45
N PRO A 283 13.56 -12.81 6.61
CA PRO A 283 14.26 -12.74 7.88
C PRO A 283 14.57 -11.28 8.22
N VAL A 284 14.17 -10.85 9.41
CA VAL A 284 14.50 -9.53 9.95
C VAL A 284 15.57 -9.71 11.01
N HIS A 285 16.60 -8.85 10.98
CA HIS A 285 17.70 -8.88 11.94
C HIS A 285 17.77 -7.56 12.68
N ALA A 286 17.59 -7.62 14.01
CA ALA A 286 17.88 -6.52 14.89
C ALA A 286 19.40 -6.36 15.04
N ARG A 287 19.86 -5.11 15.15
CA ARG A 287 21.27 -4.82 15.48
C ARG A 287 21.45 -4.90 16.99
N GLU A 288 22.45 -5.65 17.45
CA GLU A 288 22.84 -5.62 18.86
C GLU A 288 23.63 -4.35 19.18
N LEU A 289 23.16 -3.59 20.17
CA LEU A 289 23.83 -2.38 20.66
C LEU A 289 24.00 -2.46 22.18
N PRO A 290 25.20 -2.71 22.73
CA PRO A 290 25.38 -2.82 24.17
C PRO A 290 25.09 -1.48 24.85
N LEU A 291 24.37 -1.53 25.97
CA LEU A 291 23.98 -0.37 26.77
C LEU A 291 24.56 -0.47 28.19
N ALA A 292 25.31 0.55 28.62
CA ALA A 292 25.82 0.68 29.98
C ALA A 292 25.41 2.02 30.61
N GLU A 293 25.26 2.08 31.94
CA GLU A 293 24.89 3.32 32.65
C GLU A 293 25.88 4.45 32.37
N ALA A 294 27.17 4.13 32.33
CA ALA A 294 28.21 5.10 32.02
C ALA A 294 28.11 5.73 30.60
N ASP A 295 27.34 5.14 29.68
CA ASP A 295 27.14 5.70 28.34
C ASP A 295 26.08 6.81 28.30
N LEU A 296 25.20 6.89 29.30
CA LEU A 296 24.09 7.84 29.35
C LEU A 296 24.38 9.01 30.28
N GLN A 297 23.78 10.17 30.01
CA GLN A 297 23.85 11.33 30.90
C GLN A 297 22.83 11.19 32.05
N ALA A 298 23.21 11.61 33.25
CA ALA A 298 22.39 11.54 34.45
C ALA A 298 21.11 12.41 34.33
N GLY A 299 20.00 11.91 34.86
CA GLY A 299 18.71 12.60 34.81
C GLY A 299 17.87 12.33 33.57
N LEU A 300 18.44 11.63 32.58
CA LEU A 300 17.72 11.12 31.40
C LEU A 300 16.77 10.00 31.84
N LEU A 301 17.29 8.86 32.32
CA LEU A 301 16.47 7.70 32.68
C LEU A 301 15.94 7.73 34.11
N THR A 302 16.71 8.21 35.09
CA THR A 302 16.27 8.26 36.49
C THR A 302 15.96 9.69 36.92
N ARG A 303 14.97 9.85 37.80
CA ARG A 303 14.70 11.14 38.44
C ARG A 303 15.81 11.40 39.46
N LEU A 304 16.49 12.53 39.33
CA LEU A 304 17.55 12.92 40.26
C LEU A 304 16.95 13.43 41.58
N PRO A 305 17.62 13.20 42.74
CA PRO A 305 17.20 13.72 44.04
C PRO A 305 17.55 15.22 44.17
N ALA A 306 16.98 16.04 43.30
CA ALA A 306 17.24 17.48 43.21
C ALA A 306 15.93 18.28 43.24
N ASN A 307 15.91 19.39 43.97
CA ASN A 307 14.77 20.30 44.08
C ASN A 307 15.05 21.72 43.53
N ARG A 308 16.26 21.94 42.98
CA ARG A 308 16.71 23.16 42.33
C ARG A 308 17.46 22.84 41.04
N GLY A 309 17.55 23.83 40.16
CA GLY A 309 18.32 23.71 38.93
C GLY A 309 18.27 24.96 38.07
N ALA A 310 18.86 24.88 36.88
CA ALA A 310 18.75 25.91 35.86
C ALA A 310 18.92 25.30 34.47
N LEU A 311 18.39 25.99 33.46
CA LEU A 311 18.75 25.79 32.06
C LEU A 311 19.67 26.95 31.63
N LEU A 312 20.85 26.62 31.14
CA LEU A 312 21.80 27.59 30.59
C LEU A 312 21.81 27.45 29.06
N LEU A 313 21.34 28.48 28.36
CA LEU A 313 21.31 28.53 26.91
C LEU A 313 22.61 29.18 26.42
N MET A 314 23.39 28.44 25.62
CA MET A 314 24.75 28.81 25.24
C MET A 314 24.96 28.83 23.73
N ARG A 315 25.89 29.67 23.29
CA ARG A 315 26.38 29.76 21.91
C ARG A 315 27.85 29.31 21.86
N ILE A 316 28.22 28.63 20.79
CA ILE A 316 29.64 28.32 20.50
C ILE A 316 30.28 29.59 19.93
N SER A 317 31.25 30.12 20.65
CA SER A 317 32.04 31.28 20.24
C SER A 317 33.36 30.90 19.58
N GLN A 318 33.94 29.76 20.01
CA GLN A 318 35.18 29.20 19.46
C GLN A 318 35.01 27.69 19.26
N PRO A 319 34.71 27.24 18.02
CA PRO A 319 34.38 25.84 17.74
C PRO A 319 35.42 24.83 18.20
N SER A 320 36.71 25.11 18.01
CA SER A 320 37.80 24.19 18.40
C SER A 320 37.91 24.01 19.92
N GLN A 321 37.77 25.10 20.69
CA GLN A 321 37.77 25.03 22.16
C GLN A 321 36.51 24.35 22.70
N ALA A 322 35.35 24.66 22.11
CA ALA A 322 34.08 24.02 22.48
C ALA A 322 34.10 22.51 22.18
N LEU A 323 34.65 22.11 21.03
CA LEU A 323 34.84 20.71 20.67
C LEU A 323 35.77 20.00 21.65
N ALA A 324 36.91 20.59 21.98
CA ALA A 324 37.86 20.04 22.95
C ALA A 324 37.18 19.83 24.32
N TRP A 325 36.47 20.85 24.82
CA TRP A 325 35.75 20.78 26.09
C TRP A 325 34.63 19.73 26.10
N LEU A 326 33.80 19.65 25.06
CA LEU A 326 32.74 18.64 24.95
C LEU A 326 33.32 17.22 24.91
N SER A 327 34.48 17.04 24.26
CA SER A 327 35.13 15.73 24.11
C SER A 327 35.66 15.14 25.42
N THR A 328 35.84 15.94 26.47
CA THR A 328 36.24 15.44 27.80
C THR A 328 35.08 14.86 28.60
N ALA A 329 33.87 14.77 28.02
CA ALA A 329 32.63 14.37 28.70
C ALA A 329 32.35 15.18 29.98
N PRO A 330 32.09 16.51 29.87
CA PRO A 330 31.89 17.40 31.01
C PRO A 330 30.51 17.25 31.70
N VAL A 331 29.93 16.05 31.64
CA VAL A 331 28.58 15.71 32.08
C VAL A 331 28.65 14.65 33.18
N THR A 332 27.62 14.59 34.03
CA THR A 332 27.50 13.49 35.00
C THR A 332 26.90 12.29 34.28
N ALA A 333 27.55 11.12 34.34
CA ALA A 333 26.98 9.92 33.74
C ALA A 333 25.88 9.31 34.64
N GLN A 334 24.97 8.55 34.04
CA GLN A 334 23.93 7.81 34.76
C GLN A 334 24.58 6.86 35.79
N GLY A 335 23.97 6.78 36.98
CA GLY A 335 24.52 6.02 38.11
C GLY A 335 25.64 6.72 38.89
N GLN A 336 26.20 7.83 38.39
CA GLN A 336 27.26 8.57 39.07
C GLN A 336 26.75 9.71 39.96
N GLN A 337 27.46 9.95 41.07
CA GLN A 337 27.27 11.12 41.92
C GLN A 337 27.89 12.37 41.29
N PRO A 338 27.38 13.58 41.60
CA PRO A 338 27.93 14.82 41.07
C PRO A 338 29.33 15.09 41.68
N PRO A 339 30.15 15.98 41.08
CA PRO A 339 31.50 16.24 41.54
C PRO A 339 31.57 16.57 43.04
N ALA A 340 32.54 15.99 43.75
CA ALA A 340 32.70 16.20 45.20
C ALA A 340 33.40 17.52 45.56
N ALA A 341 34.10 18.14 44.59
CA ALA A 341 34.86 19.37 44.76
C ALA A 341 34.88 20.20 43.46
N GLY A 342 35.32 21.46 43.56
CA GLY A 342 35.44 22.38 42.43
C GLY A 342 34.15 23.17 42.15
N PRO A 343 34.13 23.99 41.08
CA PRO A 343 33.04 24.94 40.83
C PRO A 343 31.68 24.30 40.48
N LEU A 344 31.67 23.01 40.09
CA LEU A 344 30.44 22.22 39.87
C LEU A 344 30.14 21.25 41.04
N GLN A 345 30.71 21.49 42.22
CA GLN A 345 30.52 20.63 43.39
C GLN A 345 29.03 20.41 43.69
N GLY A 346 28.62 19.15 43.80
CA GLY A 346 27.25 18.74 44.11
C GLY A 346 26.21 19.08 43.03
N VAL A 347 26.63 19.45 41.82
CA VAL A 347 25.76 19.79 40.69
C VAL A 347 25.81 18.70 39.63
N TRP A 348 24.68 18.06 39.35
CA TRP A 348 24.55 17.20 38.17
C TRP A 348 24.45 18.07 36.93
N THR A 349 25.24 17.73 35.91
CA THR A 349 25.33 18.50 34.67
C THR A 349 24.99 17.61 33.48
N GLN A 350 24.11 18.09 32.61
CA GLN A 350 23.74 17.45 31.35
C GLN A 350 23.84 18.45 30.20
N VAL A 351 24.28 18.00 29.04
CA VAL A 351 24.43 18.79 27.82
C VAL A 351 23.51 18.27 26.72
N ALA A 352 22.78 19.18 26.08
CA ALA A 352 21.98 18.95 24.88
C ALA A 352 22.38 19.93 23.77
N LEU A 353 22.30 19.49 22.52
CA LEU A 353 22.72 20.22 21.31
C LEU A 353 21.52 20.53 20.42
N THR A 354 21.52 21.68 19.75
CA THR A 354 20.59 21.95 18.65
C THR A 354 21.22 21.61 17.31
N LEU A 355 20.43 21.58 16.23
CA LEU A 355 20.97 21.46 14.87
C LEU A 355 21.97 22.60 14.55
N ALA A 356 21.65 23.83 14.97
CA ALA A 356 22.54 24.98 14.82
C ALA A 356 23.86 24.78 15.58
N GLY A 357 23.81 24.18 16.78
CA GLY A 357 25.01 23.82 17.54
C GLY A 357 25.87 22.76 16.86
N LEU A 358 25.26 21.69 16.36
CA LEU A 358 25.98 20.65 15.60
C LEU A 358 26.63 21.23 14.34
N THR A 359 25.93 22.12 13.63
CA THR A 359 26.46 22.84 12.46
C THR A 359 27.65 23.72 12.86
N ALA A 360 27.53 24.47 13.96
CA ALA A 360 28.60 25.33 14.46
C ALA A 360 29.82 24.55 14.99
N LEU A 361 29.66 23.29 15.40
CA LEU A 361 30.76 22.37 15.72
C LEU A 361 31.47 21.82 14.48
N GLY A 362 30.89 22.00 13.28
CA GLY A 362 31.43 21.47 12.03
C GLY A 362 30.94 20.05 11.71
N VAL A 363 29.79 19.59 12.21
CA VAL A 363 29.26 18.28 11.79
C VAL A 363 28.92 18.32 10.28
N PRO A 364 29.42 17.39 9.45
CA PRO A 364 29.17 17.40 8.01
C PRO A 364 27.69 17.26 7.65
N GLN A 365 27.29 17.89 6.54
CA GLN A 365 25.91 17.89 6.06
C GLN A 365 25.30 16.49 5.92
N GLY A 366 26.05 15.52 5.38
CA GLY A 366 25.58 14.14 5.24
C GLY A 366 25.27 13.44 6.57
N ARG A 367 25.86 13.89 7.69
CA ARG A 367 25.49 13.41 9.04
C ARG A 367 24.32 14.20 9.62
N LEU A 368 24.25 15.51 9.36
CA LEU A 368 23.11 16.34 9.76
C LEU A 368 21.80 15.86 9.10
N GLU A 369 21.87 15.37 7.85
CA GLU A 369 20.72 14.85 7.11
C GLU A 369 20.08 13.61 7.74
N ARG A 370 20.84 12.85 8.54
CA ARG A 370 20.38 11.66 9.27
C ARG A 370 19.47 11.99 10.46
N PHE A 371 19.46 13.25 10.92
CA PHE A 371 18.54 13.66 11.99
C PHE A 371 17.08 13.67 11.49
N PRO A 372 16.11 13.32 12.37
CA PRO A 372 14.69 13.39 12.05
C PRO A 372 14.27 14.78 11.57
N GLN A 373 13.32 14.83 10.64
CA GLN A 373 12.85 16.09 10.04
C GLN A 373 12.33 17.07 11.10
N ALA A 374 11.56 16.59 12.08
CA ALA A 374 11.07 17.40 13.20
C ALA A 374 12.18 18.13 13.98
N PHE A 375 13.35 17.48 14.16
CA PHE A 375 14.50 18.13 14.80
C PHE A 375 15.17 19.17 13.89
N LYS A 376 15.20 18.91 12.58
CA LYS A 376 15.81 19.82 11.60
C LYS A 376 14.98 21.09 11.39
N GLU A 377 13.67 20.98 11.37
CA GLU A 377 12.74 22.11 11.23
C GLU A 377 12.62 22.95 12.51
N GLY A 378 12.62 22.27 13.66
CA GLY A 378 12.40 22.92 14.95
C GLY A 378 10.93 23.17 15.28
N MET A 379 10.66 23.44 16.55
CA MET A 379 9.29 23.48 17.09
C MET A 379 8.43 24.61 16.51
N ALA A 380 9.00 25.78 16.27
CA ALA A 380 8.27 26.95 15.76
C ALA A 380 7.71 26.71 14.36
N ALA A 381 8.49 26.09 13.46
CA ALA A 381 8.04 25.74 12.11
C ALA A 381 6.90 24.71 12.13
N ARG A 382 6.83 23.88 13.18
CA ARG A 382 5.82 22.82 13.36
C ARG A 382 4.63 23.24 14.23
N ALA A 383 4.49 24.54 14.53
CA ALA A 383 3.44 25.06 15.41
C ALA A 383 2.02 24.64 14.99
N GLY A 384 1.74 24.58 13.68
CA GLY A 384 0.46 24.12 13.15
C GLY A 384 0.12 22.66 13.53
N LEU A 385 1.10 21.74 13.50
CA LEU A 385 0.93 20.34 13.89
C LEU A 385 0.71 20.17 15.39
N LEU A 386 1.46 20.95 16.17
CA LEU A 386 1.39 20.93 17.63
C LEU A 386 0.08 21.53 18.15
N GLY A 387 -0.64 22.27 17.31
CA GLY A 387 -1.78 23.07 17.71
C GLY A 387 -1.37 24.35 18.45
N ASP A 388 -0.12 24.80 18.30
CA ASP A 388 0.39 26.07 18.81
C ASP A 388 -0.10 27.21 17.92
N VAL A 389 -1.40 27.47 17.98
CA VAL A 389 -2.09 28.52 17.22
C VAL A 389 -2.55 29.65 18.15
N ARG A 390 -3.03 30.75 17.57
CA ARG A 390 -3.53 31.92 18.31
C ARG A 390 -2.52 32.38 19.38
N HIS A 391 -2.91 32.50 20.65
CA HIS A 391 -2.04 33.00 21.72
C HIS A 391 -0.83 32.09 22.04
N ASN A 392 -0.78 30.86 21.53
CA ASN A 392 0.40 29.98 21.62
C ASN A 392 1.26 30.01 20.36
N HIS A 393 0.86 30.74 19.32
CA HIS A 393 1.60 30.83 18.07
C HIS A 393 3.00 31.43 18.28
N PRO A 394 4.05 30.96 17.57
CA PRO A 394 5.42 31.45 17.73
C PRO A 394 5.60 32.97 17.65
N ALA A 395 4.73 33.65 16.89
CA ALA A 395 4.72 35.12 16.82
C ALA A 395 4.40 35.83 18.16
N HIS A 396 3.89 35.12 19.16
CA HIS A 396 3.52 35.64 20.47
C HIS A 396 4.40 35.11 21.61
N TRP A 397 5.43 34.33 21.30
CA TRP A 397 6.34 33.80 22.31
C TRP A 397 7.12 34.93 22.98
N ALA A 398 7.14 34.93 24.31
CA ALA A 398 7.88 35.92 25.11
C ALA A 398 9.40 35.75 25.01
N LEU A 399 9.85 34.54 24.60
CA LEU A 399 11.26 34.12 24.49
C LEU A 399 12.04 34.25 25.82
N ALA A 400 13.29 33.81 25.85
CA ALA A 400 14.10 33.87 27.07
C ALA A 400 14.75 35.25 27.24
N PRO A 401 14.83 35.84 28.45
CA PRO A 401 15.62 37.05 28.69
C PRO A 401 17.09 36.82 28.39
N HIS A 402 17.69 37.64 27.51
CA HIS A 402 19.12 37.56 27.24
C HIS A 402 19.90 38.10 28.46
N VAL A 403 21.07 37.51 28.74
CA VAL A 403 21.97 37.96 29.83
C VAL A 403 22.50 39.39 29.67
N ASN A 404 22.27 40.03 28.52
CA ASN A 404 22.66 41.43 28.29
C ASN A 404 21.66 42.41 28.92
N GLY A 405 20.51 41.90 29.40
CA GLY A 405 19.45 42.68 30.04
C GLY A 405 18.63 43.56 29.11
N ARG A 406 18.86 43.51 27.79
CA ARG A 406 18.21 44.36 26.78
C ARG A 406 17.30 43.57 25.86
N ASP A 407 17.80 42.44 25.36
CA ASP A 407 17.13 41.67 24.31
C ASP A 407 16.44 40.42 24.86
N ARG A 408 15.65 39.79 23.99
CA ARG A 408 15.17 38.42 24.17
C ARG A 408 15.92 37.49 23.23
N PHE A 409 16.14 36.28 23.69
CA PHE A 409 16.85 35.23 22.96
C PHE A 409 15.88 34.08 22.68
N ASP A 410 15.78 33.67 21.43
CA ASP A 410 15.05 32.46 21.07
C ASP A 410 15.87 31.23 21.48
N PRO A 411 15.39 30.40 22.41
CA PRO A 411 16.09 29.20 22.84
C PRO A 411 16.36 28.19 21.71
N ALA A 412 15.59 28.21 20.62
CA ALA A 412 15.86 27.39 19.44
C ALA A 412 17.17 27.81 18.72
N GLY A 413 17.59 29.07 18.89
CA GLY A 413 18.86 29.60 18.40
C GLY A 413 20.06 29.28 19.30
N ALA A 414 19.87 28.63 20.47
CA ALA A 414 20.98 28.15 21.28
C ALA A 414 21.79 27.13 20.48
N HIS A 415 23.10 27.09 20.64
CA HIS A 415 23.92 26.00 20.11
C HIS A 415 23.91 24.81 21.09
N LEU A 416 23.96 25.12 22.39
CA LEU A 416 23.89 24.13 23.46
C LEU A 416 22.94 24.58 24.56
N LEU A 417 22.30 23.60 25.18
CA LEU A 417 21.59 23.73 26.44
C LEU A 417 22.36 22.93 27.50
N VAL A 418 22.77 23.58 28.59
CA VAL A 418 23.31 22.90 29.77
C VAL A 418 22.26 22.90 30.86
N GLN A 419 21.84 21.71 31.29
CA GLN A 419 20.92 21.52 32.41
C GLN A 419 21.70 21.27 33.68
N LEU A 420 21.40 22.08 34.71
CA LEU A 420 21.92 21.94 36.06
C LEU A 420 20.83 21.40 36.99
N ARG A 421 21.21 20.48 37.88
CA ARG A 421 20.36 19.95 38.95
C ARG A 421 21.15 19.87 40.26
N PHE A 422 20.57 20.32 41.36
CA PHE A 422 21.17 20.23 42.69
C PHE A 422 20.12 20.28 43.80
N ALA A 423 20.51 19.87 45.01
CA ALA A 423 19.71 20.06 46.21
C ALA A 423 19.98 21.46 46.80
N SER A 424 18.89 22.16 47.16
CA SER A 424 18.95 23.40 47.94
C SER A 424 19.60 23.13 49.29
N ALA A 425 20.47 24.04 49.75
CA ALA A 425 21.01 24.01 51.12
C ALA A 425 19.97 24.48 52.15
N GLU A 426 18.95 25.21 51.71
CA GLU A 426 17.90 25.79 52.55
C GLU A 426 16.54 25.10 52.32
N ALA A 427 15.75 24.99 53.38
CA ALA A 427 14.40 24.44 53.31
C ALA A 427 13.43 25.40 52.60
N GLY A 428 12.45 24.85 51.88
CA GLY A 428 11.40 25.63 51.20
C GLY A 428 11.42 25.47 49.68
N GLU A 429 10.48 26.16 49.01
CA GLU A 429 10.25 26.01 47.57
C GLU A 429 10.87 27.15 46.74
N ALA A 430 11.04 28.34 47.31
CA ALA A 430 11.57 29.49 46.60
C ALA A 430 13.06 29.32 46.26
N VAL A 431 13.47 29.85 45.09
CA VAL A 431 14.89 29.95 44.71
C VAL A 431 15.56 30.98 45.63
N THR A 432 16.57 30.57 46.38
CA THR A 432 17.25 31.44 47.35
C THR A 432 18.43 32.19 46.72
N PRO A 433 18.97 33.23 47.37
CA PRO A 433 20.21 33.87 46.93
C PRO A 433 21.39 32.90 46.82
N ALA A 434 21.47 31.89 47.71
CA ALA A 434 22.50 30.85 47.65
C ALA A 434 22.33 29.95 46.42
N ASP A 435 21.10 29.57 46.08
CA ASP A 435 20.81 28.84 44.84
C ASP A 435 21.24 29.64 43.61
N ARG A 436 20.97 30.96 43.60
CA ARG A 436 21.35 31.84 42.49
C ARG A 436 22.86 31.97 42.35
N ALA A 437 23.57 32.21 43.45
CA ALA A 437 25.03 32.28 43.45
C ALA A 437 25.67 30.98 42.92
N ARG A 438 25.07 29.82 43.23
CA ARG A 438 25.52 28.52 42.72
C ARG A 438 25.30 28.37 41.22
N ILE A 439 24.16 28.83 40.70
CA ILE A 439 23.88 28.86 39.25
C ILE A 439 24.88 29.78 38.54
N ASP A 440 25.14 30.96 39.08
CA ASP A 440 26.06 31.94 38.48
C ASP A 440 27.51 31.43 38.48
N ALA A 441 27.95 30.78 39.57
CA ALA A 441 29.26 30.14 39.66
C ALA A 441 29.43 29.01 38.63
N ALA A 442 28.41 28.16 38.47
CA ALA A 442 28.42 27.10 37.46
C ALA A 442 28.46 27.67 36.04
N ALA A 443 27.68 28.73 35.76
CA ALA A 443 27.67 29.39 34.46
C ALA A 443 29.03 30.03 34.11
N LEU A 444 29.71 30.64 35.08
CA LEU A 444 31.06 31.17 34.90
C LEU A 444 32.06 30.05 34.57
N ALA A 445 32.04 28.95 35.33
CA ALA A 445 32.92 27.82 35.10
C ALA A 445 32.73 27.16 33.73
N LEU A 446 31.49 27.15 33.22
CA LEU A 446 31.16 26.57 31.91
C LEU A 446 31.47 27.50 30.73
N THR A 447 31.81 28.77 30.95
CA THR A 447 32.16 29.73 29.88
C THR A 447 33.65 30.07 29.84
N GLN A 448 34.37 29.96 30.96
CA GLN A 448 35.81 30.25 31.01
C GLN A 448 36.63 29.15 30.34
N GLY A 449 37.32 29.49 29.24
CA GLY A 449 38.25 28.59 28.55
C GLY A 449 37.59 27.42 27.81
N THR A 450 36.26 27.41 27.68
CA THR A 450 35.49 26.33 27.04
C THR A 450 35.08 26.67 25.61
N GLY A 451 35.30 27.90 25.13
CA GLY A 451 34.79 28.36 23.84
C GLY A 451 33.27 28.60 23.79
N LEU A 452 32.57 28.54 24.93
CA LEU A 452 31.13 28.77 25.05
C LEU A 452 30.81 30.17 25.58
N ALA A 453 29.72 30.76 25.10
CA ALA A 453 29.19 32.03 25.57
C ALA A 453 27.75 31.85 26.07
N LEU A 454 27.45 32.40 27.25
CA LEU A 454 26.11 32.32 27.87
C LEU A 454 25.16 33.34 27.23
N MET A 455 23.99 32.89 26.77
CA MET A 455 22.96 33.74 26.14
C MET A 455 21.79 34.01 27.08
N ALA A 456 21.31 32.99 27.81
CA ALA A 456 20.19 33.12 28.74
C ALA A 456 20.25 32.07 29.88
N VAL A 457 19.60 32.38 31.00
CA VAL A 457 19.51 31.53 32.19
C VAL A 457 18.05 31.43 32.64
N GLU A 458 17.55 30.21 32.78
CA GLU A 458 16.19 29.93 33.28
C GLU A 458 16.27 29.11 34.59
N PRO A 459 16.14 29.75 35.76
CA PRO A 459 16.16 29.06 37.06
C PRO A 459 14.93 28.18 37.27
N LEU A 460 15.14 27.05 37.95
CA LEU A 460 14.13 26.01 38.16
C LEU A 460 14.02 25.61 39.64
N ARG A 461 12.81 25.22 40.04
CA ARG A 461 12.47 24.72 41.38
C ARG A 461 11.38 23.65 41.35
N SER A 462 11.19 22.97 42.47
CA SER A 462 10.04 22.08 42.71
C SER A 462 9.03 22.74 43.65
N ASN A 463 7.71 22.46 43.52
CA ASN A 463 6.75 22.69 44.62
C ASN A 463 6.65 21.39 45.43
N ALA A 464 6.69 21.48 46.75
CA ALA A 464 6.83 20.33 47.64
C ALA A 464 7.91 19.35 47.12
N LEU A 465 7.79 18.05 47.42
CA LEU A 465 8.68 17.04 46.85
C LEU A 465 8.34 16.72 45.38
N ASP A 466 7.09 16.91 44.93
CA ASP A 466 6.63 16.49 43.58
C ASP A 466 5.29 17.09 43.07
N SER A 467 4.92 18.33 43.44
CA SER A 467 3.70 18.98 42.91
C SER A 467 3.98 20.06 41.87
N GLU A 468 3.02 20.29 40.95
CA GLU A 468 3.02 21.44 40.03
C GLU A 468 2.23 22.64 40.59
N ASN A 469 2.19 23.79 39.88
CA ASN A 469 1.67 25.04 40.47
C ASN A 469 0.14 25.08 40.68
N PHE A 470 -0.65 24.29 39.94
CA PHE A 470 -2.08 24.09 40.23
C PHE A 470 -2.33 23.17 41.46
N GLY A 471 -1.28 22.52 41.97
CA GLY A 471 -1.28 21.70 43.17
C GLY A 471 -1.50 20.20 42.95
N PHE A 472 -1.42 19.71 41.72
CA PHE A 472 -1.47 18.28 41.44
C PHE A 472 -0.10 17.64 41.63
N LYS A 473 -0.08 16.42 42.19
CA LYS A 473 1.10 15.56 42.19
C LYS A 473 1.49 15.19 40.76
N ASP A 474 2.75 15.42 40.40
CA ASP A 474 3.28 15.13 39.08
C ASP A 474 4.35 14.02 39.12
N GLY A 475 4.63 13.43 37.96
CA GLY A 475 5.65 12.39 37.79
C GLY A 475 5.21 10.97 38.12
N ILE A 476 3.90 10.72 38.29
CA ILE A 476 3.34 9.40 38.65
C ILE A 476 3.45 8.38 37.50
N SER A 477 2.86 8.68 36.35
CA SER A 477 2.88 7.79 35.17
C SER A 477 4.04 8.17 34.25
N GLN A 478 5.00 7.26 34.14
CA GLN A 478 6.21 7.38 33.33
C GLN A 478 6.49 6.02 32.66
N PRO A 479 6.97 5.99 31.41
CA PRO A 479 7.43 4.75 30.80
C PRO A 479 8.69 4.22 31.49
N THR A 480 8.82 2.90 31.52
CA THR A 480 9.99 2.22 32.08
C THR A 480 10.74 1.44 31.01
N PRO A 481 11.94 1.86 30.60
CA PRO A 481 12.74 1.13 29.60
C PRO A 481 13.09 -0.29 30.05
N GLN A 482 13.16 -1.23 29.10
CA GLN A 482 13.43 -2.65 29.34
C GLN A 482 14.74 -2.91 30.07
N TRP A 483 15.74 -2.06 29.86
CA TRP A 483 17.06 -2.22 30.48
C TRP A 483 17.08 -2.04 32.02
N GLN A 484 16.04 -1.49 32.65
CA GLN A 484 15.97 -1.36 34.12
C GLN A 484 15.36 -2.63 34.77
N THR A 485 16.05 -3.25 35.74
CA THR A 485 15.57 -4.48 36.46
C THR A 485 15.89 -4.42 37.96
N PRO A 486 15.04 -4.95 38.87
CA PRO A 486 13.66 -5.42 38.69
C PRO A 486 12.61 -4.29 38.81
N LEU A 487 11.43 -4.48 38.20
CA LEU A 487 10.36 -3.48 38.12
C LEU A 487 9.06 -3.97 38.78
N PRO A 488 8.23 -3.08 39.37
CA PRO A 488 6.85 -3.41 39.72
C PRO A 488 6.02 -3.61 38.45
N THR A 489 5.41 -4.78 38.27
CA THR A 489 4.43 -5.04 37.20
C THR A 489 3.01 -4.82 37.73
N GLY A 490 2.29 -3.86 37.15
CA GLY A 490 0.84 -3.79 37.32
C GLY A 490 0.16 -5.00 36.68
N GLN A 491 -0.97 -5.45 37.23
CA GLN A 491 -1.72 -6.58 36.66
C GLN A 491 -2.59 -6.16 35.47
N ARG A 492 -3.04 -4.90 35.43
CA ARG A 492 -3.95 -4.37 34.41
C ARG A 492 -3.26 -3.45 33.42
N TRP A 493 -2.17 -2.79 33.82
CA TRP A 493 -1.40 -1.90 32.97
C TRP A 493 0.10 -2.04 33.20
N ASP A 494 0.84 -2.10 32.09
CA ASP A 494 2.30 -2.22 32.09
C ASP A 494 2.93 -0.97 31.46
N ASP A 495 3.73 -0.26 32.25
CA ASP A 495 4.46 0.92 31.78
C ASP A 495 5.78 0.58 31.08
N ARG A 496 6.15 -0.70 30.96
CA ARG A 496 7.36 -1.11 30.24
C ARG A 496 7.31 -0.77 28.76
N VAL A 497 8.44 -0.32 28.25
CA VAL A 497 8.63 0.04 26.85
C VAL A 497 9.97 -0.47 26.32
N PRO A 498 10.09 -0.81 25.02
CA PRO A 498 11.39 -1.02 24.40
C PRO A 498 12.30 0.19 24.61
N ASP A 499 13.61 -0.05 24.75
CA ASP A 499 14.57 1.04 24.99
C ASP A 499 14.54 2.08 23.87
N GLY A 500 14.20 1.64 22.64
CA GLY A 500 13.98 2.49 21.46
C GLY A 500 12.89 3.54 21.60
N GLU A 501 11.98 3.44 22.58
CA GLU A 501 11.02 4.53 22.82
C GLU A 501 11.69 5.77 23.44
N ILE A 502 12.82 5.58 24.15
CA ILE A 502 13.52 6.68 24.84
C ILE A 502 14.89 6.96 24.21
N LEU A 503 15.59 5.93 23.72
CA LEU A 503 16.97 5.99 23.25
C LEU A 503 17.08 5.71 21.75
N GLN A 504 17.91 6.48 21.07
CA GLN A 504 18.31 6.27 19.68
C GLN A 504 19.20 5.02 19.54
N GLY A 505 19.09 4.33 18.39
CA GLY A 505 19.91 3.16 18.09
C GLY A 505 19.32 1.81 18.54
N TYR A 506 18.11 1.82 19.10
CA TYR A 506 17.36 0.66 19.59
C TYR A 506 15.99 0.58 18.90
N PRO A 507 15.48 -0.62 18.59
CA PRO A 507 14.16 -0.77 17.99
C PRO A 507 13.04 -0.37 18.96
N THR A 508 12.01 0.27 18.41
CA THR A 508 10.72 0.50 19.07
C THR A 508 9.81 -0.71 18.88
N ALA A 509 8.66 -0.71 19.57
CA ALA A 509 7.63 -1.73 19.33
C ALA A 509 7.01 -1.64 17.91
N ARG A 510 7.27 -0.54 17.18
CA ARG A 510 6.78 -0.29 15.82
C ARG A 510 7.76 -0.76 14.74
N ASP A 511 8.98 -1.14 15.10
CA ASP A 511 10.03 -1.46 14.12
C ASP A 511 10.05 -2.91 13.65
N LYS A 512 9.16 -3.78 14.15
CA LYS A 512 9.06 -5.20 13.74
C LYS A 512 10.42 -5.92 13.73
N ASP A 513 11.23 -5.64 14.74
CA ASP A 513 12.59 -6.18 14.93
C ASP A 513 13.63 -5.74 13.88
N TYR A 514 13.31 -4.79 12.99
CA TYR A 514 14.30 -4.18 12.10
C TYR A 514 15.37 -3.42 12.89
N ALA A 515 16.61 -3.42 12.37
CA ALA A 515 17.67 -2.57 12.89
C ALA A 515 17.34 -1.09 12.69
N VAL A 516 17.49 -0.27 13.74
CA VAL A 516 17.23 1.18 13.71
C VAL A 516 18.35 1.95 14.43
N PRO A 517 19.12 2.82 13.73
CA PRO A 517 19.28 2.87 12.28
C PRO A 517 20.01 1.61 11.76
N GLU A 518 19.81 1.28 10.48
CA GLU A 518 20.44 0.09 9.84
C GLU A 518 21.96 0.06 10.02
N GLN A 519 22.59 1.24 9.99
CA GLN A 519 24.03 1.42 10.17
C GLN A 519 24.33 2.16 11.48
N PRO A 520 25.33 1.72 12.28
CA PRO A 520 25.80 2.45 13.46
C PRO A 520 26.00 3.94 13.21
N ASP A 521 25.57 4.76 14.16
CA ASP A 521 25.80 6.19 14.15
C ASP A 521 26.45 6.62 15.46
N ALA A 522 27.76 6.86 15.40
CA ALA A 522 28.54 7.28 16.56
C ALA A 522 28.04 8.58 17.23
N LEU A 523 27.24 9.40 16.54
CA LEU A 523 26.63 10.61 17.10
C LEU A 523 25.24 10.36 17.68
N LEU A 524 24.38 9.62 16.95
CA LEU A 524 22.99 9.41 17.35
C LEU A 524 22.82 8.29 18.38
N ASP A 525 23.57 7.19 18.25
CA ASP A 525 23.39 5.99 19.05
C ASP A 525 23.47 6.27 20.57
N ARG A 526 22.49 5.72 21.33
CA ARG A 526 22.29 5.91 22.78
C ARG A 526 21.97 7.35 23.19
N GLY A 527 21.71 8.25 22.23
CA GLY A 527 21.20 9.58 22.50
C GLY A 527 19.68 9.61 22.70
N SER A 528 19.13 10.77 23.03
CA SER A 528 17.68 11.00 23.14
C SER A 528 17.33 12.41 22.72
N PHE A 529 16.14 12.64 22.17
CA PHE A 529 15.67 14.01 21.98
C PHE A 529 15.08 14.54 23.27
N LEU A 530 15.35 15.81 23.54
CA LEU A 530 14.81 16.57 24.66
C LEU A 530 13.89 17.66 24.12
N VAL A 531 12.61 17.53 24.44
CA VAL A 531 11.61 18.57 24.22
C VAL A 531 11.62 19.51 25.42
N VAL A 532 11.72 20.82 25.18
CA VAL A 532 11.60 21.83 26.24
C VAL A 532 10.50 22.83 25.88
N ARG A 533 9.55 23.05 26.78
CA ARG A 533 8.48 24.05 26.64
C ARG A 533 8.33 24.83 27.93
N LYS A 534 8.47 26.16 27.87
CA LYS A 534 8.18 27.04 29.01
C LYS A 534 6.71 27.41 28.98
N LEU A 535 5.94 26.89 29.92
CA LEU A 535 4.50 27.05 30.03
C LEU A 535 4.18 27.94 31.24
N ARG A 536 3.66 29.14 31.02
CA ARG A 536 3.16 30.01 32.11
C ARG A 536 1.80 29.47 32.59
N GLN A 537 1.64 29.32 33.91
CA GLN A 537 0.42 28.82 34.55
C GLN A 537 -0.26 29.92 35.35
N TYR A 538 -1.51 30.22 35.05
CA TYR A 538 -2.32 31.24 35.72
C TYR A 538 -3.15 30.62 36.84
N VAL A 539 -2.53 30.41 38.01
CA VAL A 539 -3.15 29.72 39.15
C VAL A 539 -4.40 30.47 39.65
N GLY A 540 -4.34 31.80 39.75
CA GLY A 540 -5.51 32.61 40.15
C GLY A 540 -6.69 32.51 39.18
N ARG A 541 -6.43 32.46 37.86
CA ARG A 541 -7.49 32.31 36.84
C ARG A 541 -8.23 30.98 36.97
N LEU A 542 -7.47 29.89 37.13
CA LEU A 542 -8.06 28.56 37.32
C LEU A 542 -8.86 28.50 38.63
N ASP A 543 -8.29 29.00 39.72
CA ASP A 543 -8.91 28.96 41.04
C ASP A 543 -10.24 29.73 41.08
N ALA A 544 -10.24 30.96 40.55
CA ALA A 544 -11.43 31.79 40.43
C ALA A 544 -12.51 31.10 39.58
N ARG A 545 -12.12 30.52 38.43
CA ARG A 545 -13.08 29.88 37.54
C ARG A 545 -13.71 28.63 38.15
N VAL A 546 -12.92 27.72 38.69
CA VAL A 546 -13.45 26.48 39.28
C VAL A 546 -14.28 26.78 40.53
N THR A 547 -13.94 27.80 41.31
CA THR A 547 -14.75 28.23 42.46
C THR A 547 -16.13 28.72 42.03
N ALA A 548 -16.20 29.51 40.95
CA ALA A 548 -17.48 29.97 40.39
C ALA A 548 -18.33 28.80 39.86
N GLU A 549 -17.72 27.88 39.12
CA GLU A 549 -18.42 26.70 38.58
C GLU A 549 -18.84 25.70 39.66
N ALA A 550 -18.08 25.57 40.74
CA ALA A 550 -18.47 24.76 41.91
C ALA A 550 -19.73 25.33 42.58
N ALA A 551 -19.79 26.65 42.75
CA ALA A 551 -20.97 27.32 43.30
C ALA A 551 -22.20 27.17 42.37
N ARG A 552 -22.00 27.27 41.05
CA ARG A 552 -23.08 27.15 40.05
C ARG A 552 -23.63 25.73 39.93
N THR A 553 -22.76 24.73 39.94
CA THR A 553 -23.14 23.31 39.77
C THR A 553 -23.53 22.62 41.07
N GLY A 554 -23.15 23.17 42.23
CA GLY A 554 -23.30 22.53 43.53
C GLY A 554 -22.32 21.39 43.80
N LEU A 555 -21.34 21.18 42.90
CA LEU A 555 -20.31 20.15 43.06
C LEU A 555 -19.10 20.68 43.85
N PRO A 556 -18.39 19.82 44.62
CA PRO A 556 -17.17 20.22 45.29
C PRO A 556 -16.08 20.68 44.31
N LYS A 557 -15.38 21.77 44.64
CA LYS A 557 -14.24 22.30 43.86
C LYS A 557 -13.18 21.24 43.54
N GLU A 558 -12.85 20.39 44.51
CA GLU A 558 -11.87 19.30 44.31
C GLU A 558 -12.33 18.29 43.26
N LEU A 559 -13.63 17.98 43.21
CA LEU A 559 -14.16 17.07 42.20
C LEU A 559 -14.06 17.67 40.80
N LEU A 560 -14.36 18.97 40.65
CA LEU A 560 -14.22 19.64 39.35
C LEU A 560 -12.76 19.64 38.89
N LEU A 561 -11.82 19.99 39.77
CA LEU A 561 -10.38 19.90 39.48
C LEU A 561 -9.98 18.47 39.08
N ALA A 562 -10.48 17.46 39.81
CA ALA A 562 -10.22 16.06 39.49
C ALA A 562 -10.82 15.66 38.13
N LYS A 563 -12.01 16.15 37.75
CA LYS A 563 -12.66 15.88 36.45
C LYS A 563 -11.93 16.54 35.28
N LEU A 564 -11.27 17.67 35.49
CA LEU A 564 -10.42 18.31 34.47
C LEU A 564 -9.09 17.57 34.29
N MET A 565 -8.47 17.13 35.38
CA MET A 565 -7.18 16.43 35.34
C MET A 565 -7.31 14.94 34.98
N GLY A 566 -8.32 14.27 35.54
CA GLY A 566 -8.47 12.81 35.59
C GLY A 566 -7.84 12.16 36.83
N ARG A 567 -7.29 12.95 37.75
CA ARG A 567 -6.70 12.56 39.05
C ARG A 567 -7.07 13.57 40.11
N TRP A 568 -7.19 13.11 41.35
CA TRP A 568 -7.19 13.98 42.53
C TRP A 568 -5.83 14.68 42.68
N ARG A 569 -5.79 15.81 43.38
CA ARG A 569 -4.53 16.55 43.61
C ARG A 569 -3.48 15.73 44.37
N SER A 570 -3.92 14.80 45.21
CA SER A 570 -3.09 13.81 45.93
C SER A 570 -2.50 12.72 45.02
N GLY A 571 -3.06 12.52 43.82
CA GLY A 571 -2.51 11.69 42.76
C GLY A 571 -3.34 10.46 42.39
N GLU A 572 -4.37 10.10 43.15
CA GLU A 572 -5.26 8.97 42.89
C GLU A 572 -6.08 9.21 41.60
N PRO A 573 -6.16 8.23 40.68
CA PRO A 573 -6.85 8.38 39.40
C PRO A 573 -8.36 8.21 39.52
N LEU A 574 -9.13 9.00 38.76
CA LEU A 574 -10.59 8.93 38.78
C LEU A 574 -11.16 7.62 38.23
N ALA A 575 -10.44 6.95 37.32
CA ALA A 575 -10.92 5.71 36.70
C ALA A 575 -10.88 4.52 37.67
N ASP A 576 -10.05 4.59 38.72
CA ASP A 576 -9.95 3.60 39.79
C ASP A 576 -9.18 4.21 40.98
N ASP A 577 -9.89 4.63 42.02
CA ASP A 577 -9.32 5.32 43.17
C ASP A 577 -8.47 4.42 44.09
N THR A 578 -8.52 3.10 43.89
CA THR A 578 -7.69 2.13 44.63
C THR A 578 -6.30 1.93 44.00
N ALA A 579 -6.14 2.31 42.74
CA ALA A 579 -4.90 2.12 41.99
C ALA A 579 -4.01 3.37 42.04
N VAL A 580 -2.70 3.22 42.24
CA VAL A 580 -1.76 4.36 42.04
C VAL A 580 -1.62 4.67 40.54
N ASN A 581 -1.32 3.65 39.74
CA ASN A 581 -1.21 3.77 38.29
C ASN A 581 -1.63 2.51 37.50
N ASP A 582 -2.06 1.43 38.15
CA ASP A 582 -2.40 0.15 37.52
C ASP A 582 -3.87 0.10 37.05
N PHE A 583 -4.19 0.78 35.95
CA PHE A 583 -5.53 0.83 35.33
C PHE A 583 -5.46 1.07 33.81
N ASN A 584 -6.49 0.77 33.03
CA ASN A 584 -6.46 0.91 31.55
C ASN A 584 -7.76 1.49 30.94
N TYR A 585 -8.63 2.09 31.76
CA TYR A 585 -9.96 2.63 31.39
C TYR A 585 -10.97 1.61 30.85
N GLU A 586 -10.65 0.31 30.80
CA GLU A 586 -11.59 -0.73 30.33
C GLU A 586 -12.88 -0.78 31.17
N ALA A 587 -12.75 -0.64 32.49
CA ALA A 587 -13.89 -0.55 33.40
C ALA A 587 -14.69 0.78 33.29
N ASP A 588 -14.14 1.78 32.58
CA ASP A 588 -14.72 3.11 32.37
C ASP A 588 -14.81 3.46 30.88
N ARG A 589 -15.22 2.49 30.06
CA ARG A 589 -15.39 2.63 28.59
C ARG A 589 -16.34 3.77 28.18
N GLN A 590 -17.30 4.12 29.04
CA GLN A 590 -18.28 5.19 28.81
C GLN A 590 -17.83 6.56 29.32
N GLY A 591 -16.67 6.67 29.99
CA GLY A 591 -16.18 7.94 30.52
C GLY A 591 -16.99 8.49 31.70
N ALA A 592 -17.72 7.61 32.40
CA ALA A 592 -18.58 7.97 33.52
C ALA A 592 -17.77 8.43 34.75
N LEU A 593 -16.60 7.81 34.97
CA LEU A 593 -15.72 8.14 36.09
C LEU A 593 -14.69 9.19 35.68
N CYS A 594 -13.90 8.92 34.65
CA CYS A 594 -12.87 9.82 34.13
C CYS A 594 -13.28 10.35 32.75
N PRO A 595 -13.58 11.66 32.60
CA PRO A 595 -14.03 12.20 31.31
C PRO A 595 -13.04 11.93 30.18
N PHE A 596 -13.54 11.69 28.96
CA PHE A 596 -12.70 11.43 27.78
C PHE A 596 -11.69 12.55 27.50
N HIS A 597 -12.07 13.78 27.81
CA HIS A 597 -11.26 14.98 27.57
C HIS A 597 -10.42 15.39 28.78
N ALA A 598 -10.42 14.62 29.87
CA ALA A 598 -9.57 14.87 31.02
C ALA A 598 -8.07 14.79 30.64
N HIS A 599 -7.25 15.64 31.25
CA HIS A 599 -5.85 15.84 30.87
C HIS A 599 -5.05 14.53 30.73
N ILE A 600 -5.11 13.65 31.74
CA ILE A 600 -4.35 12.39 31.70
C ILE A 600 -4.90 11.39 30.68
N ARG A 601 -6.22 11.38 30.42
CA ARG A 601 -6.86 10.43 29.49
C ARG A 601 -6.64 10.84 28.04
N ARG A 602 -6.48 12.14 27.78
CA ARG A 602 -6.04 12.64 26.46
C ARG A 602 -4.56 12.38 26.19
N SER A 603 -3.72 12.70 27.17
CA SER A 603 -2.26 12.57 27.02
C SER A 603 -1.79 11.12 27.03
N ASN A 604 -2.57 10.23 27.66
CA ASN A 604 -2.37 8.79 27.63
C ASN A 604 -3.73 8.06 27.74
N PRO A 605 -4.39 7.73 26.62
CA PRO A 605 -5.68 7.03 26.61
C PRO A 605 -5.60 5.56 27.03
N ARG A 606 -4.38 5.03 27.22
CA ARG A 606 -4.09 3.61 27.54
C ARG A 606 -4.70 2.65 26.51
N ASP A 607 -4.69 1.35 26.83
CA ASP A 607 -5.30 0.30 26.03
C ASP A 607 -6.67 -0.08 26.62
N LEU A 608 -7.73 0.02 25.83
CA LEU A 608 -9.09 -0.36 26.23
C LEU A 608 -9.37 -1.87 26.09
N GLY A 609 -8.40 -2.69 25.72
CA GLY A 609 -8.53 -4.14 25.56
C GLY A 609 -9.20 -4.55 24.24
N GLY A 610 -8.57 -5.46 23.49
CA GLY A 610 -9.03 -6.05 22.22
C GLY A 610 -8.05 -5.87 21.05
N ASP A 611 -8.23 -6.58 19.94
CA ASP A 611 -7.47 -6.45 18.67
C ASP A 611 -7.78 -5.12 17.93
N GLN A 612 -7.98 -4.01 18.65
CA GLN A 612 -8.15 -2.69 18.04
C GLN A 612 -6.77 -2.17 17.60
N ALA A 613 -6.65 -1.53 16.44
CA ALA A 613 -5.31 -1.27 15.88
C ALA A 613 -4.47 -0.21 16.60
N PHE A 614 -5.03 0.50 17.58
CA PHE A 614 -4.30 1.33 18.54
C PHE A 614 -3.85 0.56 19.80
N ALA A 615 -4.42 -0.62 20.07
CA ALA A 615 -4.40 -1.29 21.37
C ALA A 615 -3.08 -1.96 21.75
N ARG A 616 -2.27 -2.45 20.80
CA ARG A 616 -0.99 -3.10 21.14
C ARG A 616 0.16 -2.54 20.29
N SER A 617 1.21 -2.08 20.98
CA SER A 617 2.51 -1.68 20.42
C SER A 617 2.67 -0.27 19.80
N ARG A 618 1.67 0.64 19.90
CA ARG A 618 1.73 1.94 19.18
C ARG A 618 1.44 3.21 19.98
N MET A 619 1.13 3.08 21.27
CA MET A 619 0.81 4.27 22.06
C MET A 619 2.06 5.12 22.28
N PRO A 620 2.08 6.41 21.92
CA PRO A 620 3.25 7.26 22.07
C PRO A 620 3.61 7.41 23.55
N ARG A 621 4.90 7.24 23.87
CA ARG A 621 5.43 7.32 25.23
C ARG A 621 6.49 8.40 25.31
N ILE A 622 6.47 9.18 26.39
CA ILE A 622 7.47 10.22 26.66
C ILE A 622 7.86 10.15 28.13
N LEU A 623 9.14 10.40 28.42
CA LEU A 623 9.68 10.40 29.78
C LEU A 623 9.82 11.83 30.28
N ARG A 624 8.92 12.27 31.17
CA ARG A 624 8.83 13.67 31.61
C ARG A 624 9.76 13.95 32.80
N ARG A 625 10.48 15.07 32.74
CA ARG A 625 11.44 15.57 33.76
C ARG A 625 11.31 17.08 34.00
N GLY A 626 10.09 17.60 33.82
CA GLY A 626 9.76 19.01 34.00
C GLY A 626 10.04 19.53 35.42
N MET A 627 10.23 20.84 35.55
CA MET A 627 10.35 21.54 36.84
C MET A 627 9.59 22.85 36.79
N SER A 628 9.16 23.33 37.96
CA SER A 628 8.48 24.63 38.06
C SER A 628 9.48 25.79 37.94
N TYR A 629 9.01 26.97 37.53
CA TYR A 629 9.77 28.22 37.56
C TYR A 629 8.94 29.34 38.21
N GLY A 630 9.60 30.44 38.56
CA GLY A 630 8.99 31.59 39.23
C GLY A 630 8.75 31.36 40.73
N PRO A 631 8.08 32.28 41.43
CA PRO A 631 7.75 32.10 42.85
C PRO A 631 6.71 30.98 43.06
N PRO A 632 6.68 30.32 44.25
CA PRO A 632 5.61 29.38 44.60
C PRO A 632 4.22 30.05 44.57
N PRO A 633 3.14 29.29 44.31
CA PRO A 633 1.79 29.84 44.27
C PRO A 633 1.32 30.28 45.66
N ASN A 634 0.79 31.50 45.78
CA ASN A 634 0.18 31.99 47.00
C ASN A 634 -1.32 31.69 47.01
N ARG A 635 -1.70 30.53 47.54
CA ARG A 635 -3.11 30.07 47.58
C ARG A 635 -4.02 30.88 48.49
N GLN A 636 -3.47 31.78 49.31
CA GLN A 636 -4.24 32.71 50.13
C GLN A 636 -4.62 33.99 49.37
N GLN A 637 -4.05 34.21 48.17
CA GLN A 637 -4.28 35.37 47.33
C GLN A 637 -5.05 34.97 46.05
N PRO A 638 -6.37 35.24 45.96
CA PRO A 638 -7.19 34.81 44.83
C PRO A 638 -6.76 35.37 43.45
N ALA A 639 -6.12 36.54 43.43
CA ALA A 639 -5.65 37.23 42.21
C ALA A 639 -4.15 37.05 41.94
N ASP A 640 -3.59 35.90 42.31
CA ASP A 640 -2.16 35.63 42.15
C ASP A 640 -1.77 35.45 40.66
N ASP A 641 -1.18 36.51 40.08
CA ASP A 641 -0.72 36.59 38.68
C ASP A 641 0.81 36.73 38.53
N ALA A 642 1.58 36.30 39.54
CA ALA A 642 3.04 36.29 39.40
C ALA A 642 3.48 35.39 38.23
N ASP A 643 4.56 35.78 37.54
CA ASP A 643 5.12 35.00 36.43
C ASP A 643 5.72 33.69 36.95
N ARG A 644 4.96 32.61 36.76
CA ARG A 644 5.31 31.25 37.18
C ARG A 644 4.75 30.23 36.23
N GLY A 645 5.24 29.01 36.33
CA GLY A 645 4.67 27.89 35.61
C GLY A 645 5.59 26.69 35.59
N LEU A 646 5.51 25.94 34.50
CA LEU A 646 6.24 24.70 34.29
C LEU A 646 7.19 24.85 33.11
N VAL A 647 8.47 24.56 33.32
CA VAL A 647 9.36 24.21 32.21
C VAL A 647 9.18 22.72 31.97
N PHE A 648 8.29 22.40 31.04
CA PHE A 648 8.05 21.05 30.60
C PHE A 648 9.29 20.53 29.89
N MET A 649 9.75 19.35 30.30
CA MET A 649 10.89 18.66 29.72
C MET A 649 10.50 17.21 29.50
N ALA A 650 10.70 16.69 28.29
CA ALA A 650 10.42 15.29 27.98
C ALA A 650 11.52 14.69 27.11
N TYR A 651 11.92 13.47 27.45
CA TYR A 651 12.86 12.66 26.69
C TYR A 651 12.11 11.60 25.89
N ASN A 652 12.48 11.45 24.63
CA ASN A 652 11.87 10.49 23.72
C ASN A 652 12.78 10.28 22.50
N ALA A 653 12.72 9.11 21.88
CA ALA A 653 13.55 8.81 20.70
C ALA A 653 12.98 9.44 19.42
N HIS A 654 11.66 9.55 19.27
CA HIS A 654 11.03 10.00 18.02
C HIS A 654 10.07 11.18 18.27
N LEU A 655 10.51 12.41 18.03
CA LEU A 655 9.72 13.63 18.27
C LEU A 655 8.33 13.57 17.61
N ALA A 656 8.29 13.33 16.29
CA ALA A 656 7.08 13.33 15.48
C ALA A 656 6.14 12.16 15.80
N GLU A 657 6.66 11.02 16.25
CA GLU A 657 5.85 9.85 16.59
C GLU A 657 5.38 9.85 18.06
N GLN A 658 5.95 10.71 18.92
CA GLN A 658 5.69 10.68 20.36
C GLN A 658 5.20 12.03 20.89
N PHE A 659 6.12 12.97 21.17
CA PHE A 659 5.74 14.25 21.78
C PHE A 659 4.74 15.03 20.92
N GLU A 660 4.96 15.12 19.60
CA GLU A 660 4.09 15.90 18.73
C GLU A 660 2.68 15.30 18.64
N VAL A 661 2.57 13.96 18.62
CA VAL A 661 1.29 13.25 18.66
C VAL A 661 0.53 13.59 19.96
N ILE A 662 1.19 13.48 21.10
CA ILE A 662 0.59 13.78 22.41
C ILE A 662 0.19 15.26 22.51
N GLN A 663 1.05 16.19 22.05
CA GLN A 663 0.77 17.61 22.09
C GLN A 663 -0.42 17.98 21.20
N ARG A 664 -0.53 17.37 20.01
CA ARG A 664 -1.72 17.50 19.14
C ARG A 664 -2.98 16.99 19.83
N TRP A 665 -2.91 15.85 20.51
CA TRP A 665 -4.04 15.32 21.28
C TRP A 665 -4.48 16.29 22.37
N VAL A 666 -3.55 16.94 23.06
CA VAL A 666 -3.85 17.98 24.06
C VAL A 666 -4.50 19.20 23.42
N ALA A 667 -3.99 19.69 22.29
CA ALA A 667 -4.48 20.91 21.65
C ALA A 667 -5.87 20.77 21.00
N GLY A 668 -6.21 19.59 20.46
CA GLY A 668 -7.49 19.39 19.78
C GLY A 668 -7.55 18.17 18.84
N GLY A 669 -6.78 17.11 19.11
CA GLY A 669 -6.84 15.84 18.37
C GLY A 669 -7.66 14.76 19.07
N ASN A 670 -8.04 13.69 18.34
CA ASN A 670 -8.86 12.61 18.88
C ASN A 670 -8.02 11.39 19.31
N ALA A 671 -7.72 11.30 20.62
CA ALA A 671 -7.00 10.17 21.22
C ALA A 671 -7.90 9.20 22.01
N SER A 672 -8.98 9.73 22.60
CA SER A 672 -9.90 9.02 23.49
C SER A 672 -11.22 8.62 22.82
N GLY A 673 -11.44 9.04 21.57
CA GLY A 673 -12.65 8.81 20.77
C GLY A 673 -13.73 9.90 20.89
N GLY A 674 -13.48 10.95 21.67
CA GLY A 674 -14.37 12.12 21.78
C GLY A 674 -14.24 13.10 20.62
N TYR A 675 -15.05 14.17 20.62
CA TYR A 675 -14.99 15.23 19.59
C TYR A 675 -13.68 16.02 19.71
N SER A 676 -12.92 16.14 18.63
CA SER A 676 -11.58 16.77 18.67
C SER A 676 -11.65 18.26 19.03
N GLY A 677 -12.75 18.93 18.67
CA GLY A 677 -13.01 20.34 18.96
C GLY A 677 -13.20 20.64 20.45
N GLN A 678 -13.49 19.65 21.28
CA GLN A 678 -13.29 19.77 22.72
C GLN A 678 -11.81 19.49 22.97
N SER A 679 -11.02 20.51 23.35
CA SER A 679 -9.58 20.39 23.64
C SER A 679 -9.32 19.92 25.08
N ASP A 680 -8.06 19.82 25.47
CA ASP A 680 -7.70 19.68 26.89
C ASP A 680 -8.28 20.86 27.72
N PRO A 681 -8.84 20.61 28.92
CA PRO A 681 -9.46 21.65 29.73
C PRO A 681 -8.46 22.67 30.31
N LEU A 682 -7.21 22.26 30.52
CA LEU A 682 -6.17 23.06 31.18
C LEU A 682 -5.21 23.70 30.17
N LEU A 683 -4.78 22.93 29.16
CA LEU A 683 -3.78 23.33 28.16
C LEU A 683 -4.38 23.69 26.79
N GLY A 684 -5.70 23.54 26.61
CA GLY A 684 -6.38 23.81 25.35
C GLY A 684 -6.26 25.27 24.87
N VAL A 685 -6.14 25.44 23.55
CA VAL A 685 -5.99 26.77 22.94
C VAL A 685 -7.35 27.46 22.80
N VAL A 686 -7.54 28.47 23.64
CA VAL A 686 -8.68 29.39 23.61
C VAL A 686 -8.88 30.04 22.24
N ASP A 687 -10.11 29.93 21.72
CA ASP A 687 -10.65 30.74 20.64
C ASP A 687 -11.60 31.80 21.20
N ALA A 688 -11.27 33.08 21.05
CA ALA A 688 -12.15 34.16 21.48
C ALA A 688 -13.44 34.26 20.64
N ASN A 689 -13.45 33.69 19.43
CA ASN A 689 -14.58 33.78 18.49
C ASN A 689 -15.51 32.55 18.53
N ALA A 690 -15.15 31.47 19.24
CA ALA A 690 -15.92 30.22 19.23
C ALA A 690 -17.06 30.15 20.26
N GLY A 691 -17.28 31.21 21.04
CA GLY A 691 -18.25 31.22 22.14
C GLY A 691 -17.72 30.62 23.45
N PRO A 692 -18.61 30.26 24.40
CA PRO A 692 -18.22 29.73 25.71
C PRO A 692 -17.40 28.43 25.61
N ARG A 693 -16.36 28.29 26.43
CA ARG A 693 -15.51 27.08 26.47
C ARG A 693 -16.13 26.04 27.39
N VAL A 694 -17.13 25.37 26.87
CA VAL A 694 -17.90 24.34 27.56
C VAL A 694 -17.12 23.05 27.74
N TYR A 695 -17.09 22.50 28.96
CA TYR A 695 -16.53 21.19 29.30
C TYR A 695 -17.60 20.27 29.91
N PRO A 696 -18.13 19.29 29.15
CA PRO A 696 -19.12 18.34 29.64
C PRO A 696 -18.47 17.16 30.36
N PHE A 697 -19.17 16.62 31.36
CA PHE A 697 -18.79 15.38 32.04
C PHE A 697 -19.97 14.72 32.75
N GLU A 698 -19.91 13.40 32.90
CA GLU A 698 -20.84 12.65 33.73
C GLU A 698 -20.38 12.62 35.20
N HIS A 699 -21.31 12.77 36.13
CA HIS A 699 -21.13 12.39 37.54
C HIS A 699 -22.44 11.86 38.12
N ASN A 700 -22.40 10.69 38.78
CA ASN A 700 -23.58 10.01 39.33
C ASN A 700 -24.73 9.85 38.31
N LYS A 701 -24.43 9.42 37.08
CA LYS A 701 -25.38 9.22 35.97
C LYS A 701 -26.12 10.50 35.53
N ARG A 702 -25.60 11.67 35.87
CA ARG A 702 -26.09 12.97 35.42
C ARG A 702 -25.01 13.69 34.62
N ALA A 703 -25.43 14.29 33.51
CA ALA A 703 -24.60 15.19 32.72
C ALA A 703 -24.42 16.53 33.45
N TYR A 704 -23.18 16.98 33.53
CA TYR A 704 -22.81 18.31 34.00
C TYR A 704 -22.00 19.00 32.91
N GLU A 705 -22.13 20.32 32.86
CA GLU A 705 -21.39 21.17 31.95
C GLU A 705 -20.80 22.31 32.76
N ILE A 706 -19.53 22.66 32.55
CA ILE A 706 -18.91 23.86 33.13
C ILE A 706 -18.31 24.77 32.06
N ASP A 707 -18.34 26.08 32.29
CA ASP A 707 -17.65 27.06 31.44
C ASP A 707 -16.20 27.23 31.92
N LEU A 708 -15.22 27.05 31.03
CA LEU A 708 -13.80 27.27 31.31
C LEU A 708 -13.38 28.74 31.12
N GLY A 709 -14.27 29.60 30.61
CA GLY A 709 -14.02 31.02 30.39
C GLY A 709 -13.21 31.34 29.14
N HIS A 710 -13.08 32.64 28.86
CA HIS A 710 -12.44 33.19 27.65
C HIS A 710 -10.94 33.48 27.80
N GLU A 711 -10.35 33.22 28.96
CA GLU A 711 -8.92 33.39 29.20
C GLU A 711 -8.21 32.03 29.31
N PRO A 712 -6.97 31.91 28.81
CA PRO A 712 -6.20 30.67 28.97
C PRO A 712 -5.70 30.51 30.42
N PHE A 713 -5.72 29.27 30.91
CA PHE A 713 -5.07 28.87 32.17
C PHE A 713 -3.58 28.61 32.01
N VAL A 714 -3.15 28.25 30.80
CA VAL A 714 -1.75 28.00 30.44
C VAL A 714 -1.44 28.69 29.12
N THR A 715 -0.27 29.34 29.02
CA THR A 715 0.23 29.91 27.76
C THR A 715 1.66 29.47 27.50
N LEU A 716 1.98 29.19 26.24
CA LEU A 716 3.32 28.86 25.79
C LEU A 716 4.16 30.14 25.68
N GLN A 717 5.27 30.19 26.41
CA GLN A 717 6.21 31.31 26.39
C GLN A 717 7.30 31.14 25.34
N TRP A 718 7.76 29.89 25.14
CA TRP A 718 8.64 29.45 24.07
C TRP A 718 8.78 27.92 24.13
N GLY A 719 9.23 27.31 23.04
CA GLY A 719 9.62 25.89 23.04
C GLY A 719 10.67 25.56 21.99
N ALA A 720 11.47 24.53 22.26
CA ALA A 720 12.57 24.10 21.40
C ALA A 720 12.84 22.60 21.52
N TYR A 721 13.45 22.04 20.47
CA TYR A 721 13.96 20.67 20.44
C TYR A 721 15.48 20.67 20.60
N PHE A 722 15.97 19.77 21.43
CA PHE A 722 17.40 19.52 21.63
C PHE A 722 17.69 18.03 21.46
N PHE A 723 18.94 17.71 21.18
CA PHE A 723 19.45 16.34 21.13
C PHE A 723 20.46 16.13 22.25
N VAL A 724 20.23 15.13 23.08
CA VAL A 724 21.13 14.74 24.17
C VAL A 724 22.00 13.59 23.67
N PRO A 725 23.27 13.84 23.31
CA PRO A 725 24.18 12.79 22.88
C PRO A 725 24.55 11.86 24.04
N SER A 726 24.97 10.65 23.71
CA SER A 726 25.60 9.76 24.70
C SER A 726 26.96 10.31 25.17
N VAL A 727 27.41 9.88 26.34
CA VAL A 727 28.75 10.20 26.86
C VAL A 727 29.83 9.73 25.88
N ARG A 728 29.58 8.59 25.20
CA ARG A 728 30.45 8.05 24.16
C ARG A 728 30.47 8.93 22.90
N ALA A 729 29.31 9.41 22.45
CA ALA A 729 29.22 10.33 21.31
C ALA A 729 29.97 11.63 21.59
N LEU A 730 29.84 12.21 22.79
CA LEU A 730 30.59 13.40 23.21
C LEU A 730 32.10 13.18 23.09
N LYS A 731 32.63 12.07 23.63
CA LYS A 731 34.06 11.72 23.53
C LYS A 731 34.54 11.52 22.10
N ALA A 732 33.67 11.03 21.22
CA ALA A 732 33.99 10.78 19.82
C ALA A 732 33.88 12.02 18.91
N LEU A 733 33.28 13.12 19.37
CA LEU A 733 33.03 14.33 18.58
C LEU A 733 34.21 14.81 17.72
N PRO A 734 35.49 14.79 18.19
CA PRO A 734 36.62 15.23 17.37
C PRO A 734 36.78 14.46 16.05
N GLY A 735 36.34 13.19 16.00
CA GLY A 735 36.37 12.36 14.78
C GLY A 735 35.10 12.45 13.93
N LEU A 736 34.13 13.32 14.28
CA LEU A 736 32.81 13.41 13.65
C LEU A 736 32.55 14.77 12.98
N VAL A 737 33.54 15.68 12.96
CA VAL A 737 33.40 17.07 12.46
C VAL A 737 34.43 17.40 11.37
N GLU A 738 34.02 18.20 10.39
CA GLU A 738 34.83 18.79 9.32
C GLU A 738 34.53 20.31 9.23
N LEU A 739 35.55 21.16 9.20
CA LEU A 739 35.34 22.61 9.10
C LEU A 739 35.12 23.00 7.61
N PRO A 740 34.14 23.86 7.23
CA PRO A 740 33.55 23.82 5.88
C PRO A 740 34.16 24.79 4.83
N LEU A 741 34.15 24.39 3.55
CA LEU A 741 34.10 25.23 2.32
C LEU A 741 32.86 24.80 1.48
N PRO A 742 32.15 25.70 0.74
CA PRO A 742 30.84 25.37 0.14
C PRO A 742 30.84 25.10 -1.38
N GLN A 743 29.96 24.20 -1.89
CA GLN A 743 29.44 24.22 -3.29
C GLN A 743 28.10 23.44 -3.49
N LEU A 744 27.33 23.84 -4.53
CA LEU A 744 25.94 23.46 -4.86
C LEU A 744 25.82 22.43 -6.01
N PRO A 745 24.67 21.72 -6.16
CA PRO A 745 24.48 20.58 -7.06
C PRO A 745 23.89 20.95 -8.44
N ALA A 746 23.95 20.03 -9.41
CA ALA A 746 23.25 20.13 -10.70
C ALA A 746 22.54 18.82 -11.11
N ALA A 747 21.41 18.97 -11.83
CA ALA A 747 20.64 17.94 -12.55
C ALA A 747 19.79 18.67 -13.64
N PRO A 748 19.04 18.05 -14.59
CA PRO A 748 19.02 16.70 -15.22
C PRO A 748 18.83 16.77 -16.78
N LEU A 749 18.46 15.66 -17.49
CA LEU A 749 17.37 15.55 -18.53
C LEU A 749 17.49 14.30 -19.46
N PRO A 750 16.35 13.72 -19.96
CA PRO A 750 16.30 13.07 -21.31
C PRO A 750 14.90 13.22 -22.01
N PRO A 751 14.51 12.50 -23.12
CA PRO A 751 15.09 11.96 -24.39
C PRO A 751 14.21 12.04 -25.70
N ALA A 752 14.65 11.33 -26.77
CA ALA A 752 14.11 11.19 -28.14
C ALA A 752 13.78 9.71 -28.53
N MET A 753 13.41 9.44 -29.81
CA MET A 753 13.13 8.11 -30.44
C MET A 753 14.15 7.00 -30.08
N PRO A 754 13.74 5.70 -29.97
CA PRO A 754 14.67 4.58 -29.82
C PRO A 754 15.71 4.54 -30.95
N ALA A 755 16.99 4.34 -30.61
CA ALA A 755 18.01 4.09 -31.63
C ALA A 755 17.70 2.78 -32.37
N LEU A 756 17.93 2.73 -33.70
CA LEU A 756 17.70 1.51 -34.50
C LEU A 756 18.49 0.29 -33.98
N THR A 757 19.60 0.54 -33.27
CA THR A 757 20.47 -0.47 -32.68
C THR A 757 20.05 -0.91 -31.27
N ASP A 758 19.03 -0.31 -30.67
CA ASP A 758 18.60 -0.61 -29.30
C ASP A 758 17.49 -1.66 -29.26
N TYR A 759 17.88 -2.92 -29.07
CA TYR A 759 16.96 -4.05 -29.02
C TYR A 759 15.89 -3.89 -27.93
N ALA A 760 16.29 -3.47 -26.72
CA ALA A 760 15.39 -3.41 -25.57
C ALA A 760 14.34 -2.31 -25.73
N ALA A 761 14.74 -1.15 -26.25
CA ALA A 761 13.82 -0.06 -26.56
C ALA A 761 12.82 -0.44 -27.67
N TRP A 762 13.27 -1.13 -28.73
CA TRP A 762 12.39 -1.64 -29.79
C TRP A 762 11.44 -2.74 -29.30
N GLN A 763 11.95 -3.68 -28.49
CA GLN A 763 11.12 -4.68 -27.85
C GLN A 763 10.02 -4.03 -26.99
N GLY A 764 10.39 -3.04 -26.17
CA GLY A 764 9.47 -2.22 -25.39
C GLY A 764 8.41 -1.52 -26.24
N TRP A 765 8.81 -0.97 -27.38
CA TRP A 765 7.91 -0.20 -28.24
C TRP A 765 6.93 -1.08 -29.02
N LEU A 766 7.35 -2.28 -29.44
CA LEU A 766 6.56 -3.19 -30.27
C LEU A 766 5.71 -4.19 -29.49
N GLU A 767 6.18 -4.65 -28.32
CA GLU A 767 5.46 -5.65 -27.52
C GLU A 767 4.51 -5.03 -26.49
N ASP A 768 4.65 -3.73 -26.14
CA ASP A 768 3.68 -3.01 -25.30
C ASP A 768 2.41 -2.64 -26.08
N SER A 769 1.28 -3.24 -25.72
CA SER A 769 -0.01 -2.99 -26.39
C SER A 769 -0.47 -1.53 -26.50
N ASN A 770 -0.01 -0.64 -25.60
CA ASN A 770 -0.35 0.79 -25.58
C ASN A 770 0.54 1.63 -26.50
N ARG A 771 1.78 1.19 -26.73
CA ARG A 771 2.74 1.90 -27.61
C ARG A 771 2.90 1.24 -28.98
N ARG A 772 2.54 -0.04 -29.08
CA ARG A 772 2.61 -0.88 -30.27
C ARG A 772 1.93 -0.26 -31.48
N ASP A 773 0.74 0.31 -31.32
CA ASP A 773 0.04 0.93 -32.47
C ASP A 773 0.81 2.14 -33.01
N ALA A 774 1.41 2.94 -32.13
CA ALA A 774 2.26 4.07 -32.52
C ALA A 774 3.58 3.60 -33.16
N ALA A 775 4.19 2.54 -32.62
CA ALA A 775 5.38 1.91 -33.21
C ALA A 775 5.10 1.41 -34.63
N TRP A 776 4.01 0.65 -34.82
CA TRP A 776 3.65 0.13 -36.15
C TRP A 776 3.14 1.22 -37.09
N ALA A 777 2.49 2.28 -36.60
CA ALA A 777 2.18 3.47 -37.39
C ALA A 777 3.46 4.16 -37.90
N TRP A 778 4.48 4.28 -37.04
CA TRP A 778 5.78 4.81 -37.44
C TRP A 778 6.50 3.90 -38.45
N VAL A 779 6.47 2.58 -38.27
CA VAL A 779 7.03 1.61 -39.23
C VAL A 779 6.35 1.75 -40.60
N ARG A 780 5.03 1.91 -40.64
CA ARG A 780 4.29 2.13 -41.90
C ARG A 780 4.68 3.43 -42.61
N GLN A 781 5.13 4.45 -41.87
CA GLN A 781 5.59 5.71 -42.44
C GLN A 781 7.01 5.63 -43.01
N GLN A 782 7.77 4.57 -42.72
CA GLN A 782 9.10 4.36 -43.30
C GLN A 782 9.00 4.00 -44.79
N PRO A 783 10.03 4.29 -45.61
CA PRO A 783 10.04 3.94 -47.02
C PRO A 783 9.72 2.46 -47.28
N GLY A 784 8.61 2.20 -47.98
CA GLY A 784 8.13 0.84 -48.26
C GLY A 784 7.46 0.13 -47.08
N GLY A 785 7.29 0.79 -45.92
CA GLY A 785 6.63 0.24 -44.73
C GLY A 785 7.41 -0.87 -44.02
N VAL A 786 8.73 -0.86 -44.18
CA VAL A 786 9.68 -1.86 -43.67
C VAL A 786 10.90 -1.14 -43.09
N VAL A 787 11.41 -1.62 -41.95
CA VAL A 787 12.61 -1.06 -41.31
C VAL A 787 13.48 -2.17 -40.71
N ALA A 788 14.80 -2.05 -40.85
CA ALA A 788 15.75 -2.90 -40.15
C ALA A 788 16.06 -2.32 -38.76
N THR A 789 15.93 -3.14 -37.72
CA THR A 789 16.21 -2.76 -36.32
C THR A 789 16.96 -3.88 -35.62
N ALA A 790 17.52 -3.61 -34.43
CA ALA A 790 18.11 -4.65 -33.59
C ALA A 790 17.10 -5.73 -33.17
N TYR A 791 15.80 -5.42 -33.12
CA TYR A 791 14.73 -6.39 -32.82
C TYR A 791 14.42 -7.33 -34.00
N GLY A 792 14.81 -6.96 -35.21
CA GLY A 792 14.55 -7.68 -36.46
C GLY A 792 14.13 -6.74 -37.59
N VAL A 793 13.85 -7.31 -38.76
CA VAL A 793 13.27 -6.58 -39.90
C VAL A 793 11.76 -6.47 -39.67
N LEU A 794 11.29 -5.26 -39.36
CA LEU A 794 9.89 -5.00 -39.04
C LEU A 794 9.10 -4.77 -40.34
N VAL A 795 8.04 -5.54 -40.55
CA VAL A 795 7.20 -5.49 -41.75
C VAL A 795 5.79 -5.04 -41.35
N GLY A 796 5.49 -3.75 -41.58
CA GLY A 796 4.29 -3.10 -41.07
C GLY A 796 3.22 -2.77 -42.13
N ALA A 797 3.61 -2.51 -43.39
CA ALA A 797 2.65 -2.22 -44.45
C ALA A 797 1.91 -3.48 -44.94
N ALA A 798 0.60 -3.37 -45.16
CA ALA A 798 -0.28 -4.49 -45.52
C ALA A 798 0.19 -5.24 -46.78
N GLU A 799 0.63 -4.52 -47.82
CA GLU A 799 1.16 -5.12 -49.05
C GLU A 799 2.42 -5.95 -48.79
N ARG A 800 3.31 -5.48 -47.90
CA ARG A 800 4.56 -6.18 -47.56
C ARG A 800 4.33 -7.35 -46.62
N VAL A 801 3.39 -7.22 -45.68
CA VAL A 801 2.94 -8.34 -44.86
C VAL A 801 2.40 -9.46 -45.77
N GLN A 802 1.59 -9.13 -46.78
CA GLN A 802 1.08 -10.11 -47.74
C GLN A 802 2.17 -10.70 -48.63
N GLU A 803 3.15 -9.91 -49.08
CA GLU A 803 4.33 -10.40 -49.80
C GLU A 803 5.07 -11.48 -48.99
N VAL A 804 5.30 -11.23 -47.70
CA VAL A 804 5.96 -12.18 -46.79
C VAL A 804 5.10 -13.43 -46.55
N LEU A 805 3.79 -13.28 -46.38
CA LEU A 805 2.87 -14.41 -46.16
C LEU A 805 2.74 -15.31 -47.39
N ARG A 806 2.66 -14.74 -48.60
CA ARG A 806 2.56 -15.50 -49.85
C ARG A 806 3.83 -16.26 -50.18
N ASN A 807 4.99 -15.71 -49.80
CA ASN A 807 6.30 -16.34 -50.00
C ASN A 807 6.55 -16.80 -51.46
N ALA A 808 6.23 -15.94 -52.43
CA ALA A 808 6.39 -16.21 -53.86
C ALA A 808 7.16 -15.05 -54.53
N PRO A 809 8.45 -15.22 -54.91
CA PRO A 809 9.23 -16.47 -54.83
C PRO A 809 9.62 -16.84 -53.40
N ASP A 810 10.03 -18.09 -53.19
CA ASP A 810 10.36 -18.69 -51.88
C ASP A 810 11.59 -18.01 -51.24
N ARG A 811 11.33 -17.12 -50.28
CA ARG A 811 12.31 -16.25 -49.60
C ARG A 811 12.26 -16.33 -48.08
N TYR A 812 11.20 -16.88 -47.50
CA TYR A 812 10.93 -16.86 -46.08
C TYR A 812 10.65 -18.27 -45.55
N SER A 813 11.10 -18.54 -44.34
CA SER A 813 11.02 -19.86 -43.72
C SER A 813 10.35 -19.78 -42.34
N VAL A 814 9.59 -20.83 -42.00
CA VAL A 814 9.04 -21.08 -40.66
C VAL A 814 9.91 -22.02 -39.82
N SER A 815 11.11 -22.36 -40.27
CA SER A 815 12.05 -23.25 -39.57
C SER A 815 12.30 -22.89 -38.11
N GLY A 816 12.23 -21.60 -37.75
CA GLY A 816 12.32 -21.15 -36.35
C GLY A 816 11.15 -21.61 -35.46
N TYR A 817 9.95 -21.79 -36.02
CA TYR A 817 8.85 -22.49 -35.33
C TYR A 817 9.17 -23.98 -35.21
N GLY A 818 9.68 -24.60 -36.27
CA GLY A 818 10.10 -26.01 -36.27
C GLY A 818 11.10 -26.33 -35.17
N GLU A 819 12.14 -25.51 -35.01
CA GLU A 819 13.13 -25.64 -33.93
C GLU A 819 12.48 -25.64 -32.54
N ARG A 820 11.55 -24.71 -32.28
CA ARG A 820 10.88 -24.63 -30.98
C ARG A 820 9.85 -25.74 -30.78
N MET A 821 9.18 -26.16 -31.85
CA MET A 821 8.27 -27.30 -31.83
C MET A 821 9.02 -28.61 -31.51
N ALA A 822 10.23 -28.81 -32.06
CA ALA A 822 11.08 -29.96 -31.72
C ALA A 822 11.34 -30.07 -30.21
N ASP A 823 11.57 -28.94 -29.55
CA ASP A 823 11.83 -28.87 -28.10
C ASP A 823 10.57 -29.00 -27.20
N SER A 824 9.37 -29.03 -27.80
CA SER A 824 8.09 -28.96 -27.09
C SER A 824 7.11 -30.07 -27.53
N VAL A 825 6.26 -29.81 -28.52
CA VAL A 825 5.19 -30.71 -28.96
C VAL A 825 5.58 -31.69 -30.07
N GLY A 826 6.81 -31.56 -30.59
CA GLY A 826 7.33 -32.26 -31.76
C GLY A 826 7.07 -31.50 -33.05
N VAL A 827 7.98 -31.63 -34.03
CA VAL A 827 7.84 -30.96 -35.34
C VAL A 827 6.71 -31.59 -36.14
N GLY A 828 5.70 -30.79 -36.45
CA GLY A 828 4.64 -31.11 -37.41
C GLY A 828 4.59 -30.04 -38.51
N PHE A 829 3.64 -30.19 -39.45
CA PHE A 829 3.56 -29.31 -40.63
C PHE A 829 3.51 -27.79 -40.33
N LEU A 830 3.06 -27.36 -39.14
CA LEU A 830 3.09 -25.95 -38.73
C LEU A 830 4.51 -25.33 -38.66
N GLY A 831 5.53 -26.15 -38.46
CA GLY A 831 6.94 -25.74 -38.37
C GLY A 831 7.81 -26.20 -39.54
N LEU A 832 7.20 -26.66 -40.63
CA LEU A 832 7.89 -27.14 -41.84
C LEU A 832 7.69 -26.16 -42.99
N ASP A 833 8.74 -25.97 -43.79
CA ASP A 833 8.68 -25.35 -45.11
C ASP A 833 8.35 -26.39 -46.19
N ASP A 834 7.98 -25.91 -47.38
CA ASP A 834 7.56 -26.72 -48.53
C ASP A 834 8.56 -27.81 -48.93
N ASP A 835 9.86 -27.52 -48.86
CA ASP A 835 10.96 -28.44 -49.17
C ASP A 835 11.40 -29.32 -47.98
N SER A 836 10.78 -29.14 -46.81
CA SER A 836 11.06 -29.91 -45.59
C SER A 836 9.92 -30.83 -45.16
N GLY A 837 8.87 -30.96 -45.98
CA GLY A 837 7.74 -31.86 -45.72
C GLY A 837 6.37 -31.18 -45.60
N HIS A 838 6.29 -29.85 -45.68
CA HIS A 838 5.01 -29.14 -45.61
C HIS A 838 4.11 -29.46 -46.82
N ARG A 839 4.71 -29.57 -48.02
CA ARG A 839 3.98 -29.87 -49.26
C ARG A 839 3.28 -31.22 -49.22
N GLU A 840 3.86 -32.18 -48.52
CA GLU A 840 3.33 -33.54 -48.37
C GLU A 840 2.33 -33.62 -47.20
N GLN A 841 2.65 -33.03 -46.05
CA GLN A 841 1.84 -33.17 -44.82
C GLN A 841 0.63 -32.22 -44.77
N ALA A 842 0.83 -30.94 -45.12
CA ALA A 842 -0.20 -29.93 -44.88
C ALA A 842 -1.47 -30.16 -45.71
N PRO A 843 -1.44 -30.49 -47.02
CA PRO A 843 -2.67 -30.63 -47.80
C PRO A 843 -3.60 -31.74 -47.30
N VAL A 844 -3.05 -32.87 -46.83
CA VAL A 844 -3.87 -33.99 -46.33
C VAL A 844 -4.49 -33.70 -44.97
N VAL A 845 -3.75 -33.08 -44.04
CA VAL A 845 -4.26 -32.71 -42.73
C VAL A 845 -5.21 -31.51 -42.82
N ASN A 846 -4.88 -30.49 -43.61
CA ASN A 846 -5.72 -29.30 -43.79
C ASN A 846 -7.11 -29.67 -44.33
N ARG A 847 -7.20 -30.61 -45.28
CA ARG A 847 -8.49 -31.07 -45.83
C ARG A 847 -9.37 -31.73 -44.77
N VAL A 848 -8.77 -32.40 -43.78
CA VAL A 848 -9.50 -32.97 -42.64
C VAL A 848 -10.05 -31.88 -41.73
N LEU A 849 -9.24 -30.86 -41.42
CA LEU A 849 -9.64 -29.73 -40.56
C LEU A 849 -10.71 -28.86 -41.21
N GLU A 850 -10.59 -28.59 -42.51
CA GLU A 850 -11.58 -27.85 -43.32
C GLU A 850 -12.92 -28.59 -43.42
N GLY A 851 -12.96 -29.88 -43.07
CA GLY A 851 -14.19 -30.66 -42.96
C GLY A 851 -15.11 -30.24 -41.80
N VAL A 852 -14.61 -29.49 -40.81
CA VAL A 852 -15.44 -28.87 -39.77
C VAL A 852 -15.88 -27.49 -40.25
N SER A 853 -17.14 -27.37 -40.67
CA SER A 853 -17.64 -26.10 -41.17
C SER A 853 -17.76 -25.04 -40.06
N GLU A 854 -17.76 -23.76 -40.42
CA GLU A 854 -18.00 -22.66 -39.47
C GLU A 854 -19.36 -22.81 -38.77
N ALA A 855 -20.37 -23.33 -39.48
CA ALA A 855 -21.69 -23.62 -38.94
C ALA A 855 -21.61 -24.72 -37.87
N ASP A 856 -20.93 -25.84 -38.15
CA ASP A 856 -20.78 -26.93 -37.18
C ASP A 856 -20.06 -26.48 -35.91
N ALA A 857 -19.00 -25.68 -36.07
CA ALA A 857 -18.26 -25.09 -34.97
C ALA A 857 -19.10 -24.13 -34.12
N PHE A 858 -19.92 -23.28 -34.76
CA PHE A 858 -20.88 -22.41 -34.09
C PHE A 858 -21.88 -23.21 -33.26
N MET A 859 -22.49 -24.23 -33.86
CA MET A 859 -23.54 -25.02 -33.20
C MET A 859 -23.00 -25.74 -31.96
N ALA A 860 -21.83 -26.37 -32.08
CA ALA A 860 -21.17 -27.03 -30.96
C ALA A 860 -20.81 -26.04 -29.84
N ALA A 861 -20.19 -24.90 -30.18
CA ALA A 861 -19.79 -23.90 -29.19
C ALA A 861 -20.98 -23.26 -28.48
N TYR A 862 -22.04 -22.91 -29.22
CA TYR A 862 -23.26 -22.33 -28.66
C TYR A 862 -23.92 -23.29 -27.66
N GLN A 863 -24.04 -24.58 -28.00
CA GLN A 863 -24.62 -25.59 -27.11
C GLN A 863 -23.81 -25.74 -25.82
N VAL A 864 -22.48 -25.87 -25.94
CA VAL A 864 -21.58 -26.02 -24.79
C VAL A 864 -21.60 -24.78 -23.91
N ALA A 865 -21.52 -23.58 -24.48
CA ALA A 865 -21.54 -22.32 -23.74
C ALA A 865 -22.89 -22.10 -23.03
N THR A 866 -24.00 -22.38 -23.71
CA THR A 866 -25.35 -22.29 -23.13
C THR A 866 -25.52 -23.25 -21.96
N ALA A 867 -25.05 -24.49 -22.09
CA ALA A 867 -25.08 -25.47 -21.00
C ALA A 867 -24.23 -25.01 -19.80
N GLY A 868 -23.04 -24.46 -20.05
CA GLY A 868 -22.18 -23.90 -19.01
C GLY A 868 -22.83 -22.72 -18.26
N ILE A 869 -23.46 -21.80 -19.00
CA ILE A 869 -24.20 -20.65 -18.44
C ILE A 869 -25.45 -21.10 -17.67
N ALA A 870 -26.16 -22.14 -18.15
CA ALA A 870 -27.31 -22.70 -17.45
C ALA A 870 -26.90 -23.39 -16.14
N GLY A 871 -25.81 -24.16 -16.15
CA GLY A 871 -25.24 -24.75 -14.93
C GLY A 871 -24.84 -23.67 -13.91
N LEU A 872 -24.20 -22.60 -14.37
CA LEU A 872 -23.88 -21.42 -13.56
C LEU A 872 -25.12 -20.82 -12.87
N ARG A 873 -26.24 -20.69 -13.59
CA ARG A 873 -27.50 -20.18 -13.02
C ARG A 873 -28.08 -21.12 -11.99
N GLN A 874 -28.12 -22.42 -12.27
CA GLN A 874 -28.64 -23.42 -11.31
C GLN A 874 -27.82 -23.43 -10.02
N GLU A 875 -26.49 -23.37 -10.11
CA GLU A 875 -25.60 -23.24 -8.95
C GLU A 875 -25.89 -21.94 -8.18
N ALA A 876 -26.06 -20.82 -8.88
CA ALA A 876 -26.37 -19.54 -8.25
C ALA A 876 -27.73 -19.57 -7.54
N GLN A 877 -28.76 -20.20 -8.12
CA GLN A 877 -30.06 -20.39 -7.49
C GLN A 877 -29.95 -21.27 -6.23
N ALA A 878 -29.18 -22.36 -6.30
CA ALA A 878 -28.91 -23.21 -5.14
C ALA A 878 -28.15 -22.45 -4.03
N LEU A 879 -27.21 -21.58 -4.40
CA LEU A 879 -26.47 -20.72 -3.46
C LEU A 879 -27.39 -19.68 -2.80
N LEU A 880 -28.25 -19.01 -3.58
CA LEU A 880 -29.24 -18.05 -3.08
C LEU A 880 -30.23 -18.71 -2.12
N ALA A 881 -30.61 -19.98 -2.37
CA ALA A 881 -31.44 -20.74 -1.46
C ALA A 881 -30.78 -20.89 -0.08
N ALA A 882 -29.46 -21.06 -0.03
CA ALA A 882 -28.68 -21.24 1.19
C ALA A 882 -28.43 -19.96 2.01
N PHE A 883 -28.68 -18.77 1.46
CA PHE A 883 -28.53 -17.51 2.22
C PHE A 883 -29.66 -17.33 3.24
N PRO A 884 -29.41 -16.69 4.40
CA PRO A 884 -30.46 -16.37 5.37
C PRO A 884 -31.44 -15.32 4.84
N ALA A 885 -32.71 -15.41 5.24
CA ALA A 885 -33.78 -14.52 4.75
C ALA A 885 -33.51 -13.03 4.99
N SER A 886 -32.84 -12.69 6.09
CA SER A 886 -32.40 -11.32 6.44
C SER A 886 -31.43 -10.71 5.42
N GLN A 887 -30.77 -11.54 4.59
CA GLN A 887 -29.78 -11.13 3.62
C GLN A 887 -30.23 -11.35 2.16
N LYS A 888 -31.47 -11.83 1.95
CA LYS A 888 -32.11 -11.89 0.64
C LYS A 888 -32.88 -10.59 0.42
N PRO A 889 -32.40 -9.67 -0.42
CA PRO A 889 -33.19 -8.49 -0.72
C PRO A 889 -34.48 -8.91 -1.44
N ALA A 890 -35.63 -8.56 -0.87
CA ALA A 890 -36.94 -8.96 -1.41
C ALA A 890 -37.25 -8.33 -2.79
N ASP A 891 -36.65 -7.16 -3.07
CA ASP A 891 -36.96 -6.33 -4.24
C ASP A 891 -35.76 -6.09 -5.19
N LEU A 892 -34.63 -6.79 -5.02
CA LEU A 892 -33.43 -6.60 -5.86
C LEU A 892 -33.13 -7.82 -6.73
N PRO A 893 -32.68 -7.61 -7.99
CA PRO A 893 -32.22 -8.71 -8.84
C PRO A 893 -31.04 -9.42 -8.17
N THR A 894 -31.13 -10.74 -8.08
CA THR A 894 -30.00 -11.58 -7.68
C THR A 894 -29.13 -11.83 -8.88
N ASP A 895 -27.96 -11.18 -8.95
CA ASP A 895 -27.01 -11.41 -10.03
C ASP A 895 -25.93 -12.45 -9.62
N THR A 896 -25.46 -13.25 -10.58
CA THR A 896 -24.29 -14.13 -10.45
C THR A 896 -23.17 -13.68 -11.38
N PRO A 897 -21.89 -13.68 -10.94
CA PRO A 897 -20.78 -13.32 -11.82
C PRO A 897 -20.56 -14.39 -12.91
N LEU A 898 -20.54 -13.93 -14.16
CA LEU A 898 -20.03 -14.66 -15.31
C LEU A 898 -18.63 -14.16 -15.64
N ASP A 899 -17.64 -15.01 -15.36
CA ASP A 899 -16.25 -14.82 -15.79
C ASP A 899 -16.10 -15.34 -17.23
N LEU A 900 -15.90 -14.41 -18.16
CA LEU A 900 -15.85 -14.67 -19.60
C LEU A 900 -14.62 -15.49 -19.99
N GLU A 901 -13.55 -15.41 -19.22
CA GLU A 901 -12.34 -16.17 -19.46
C GLU A 901 -12.52 -17.63 -19.08
N ARG A 902 -13.03 -17.89 -17.87
CA ARG A 902 -13.35 -19.24 -17.42
C ARG A 902 -14.40 -19.90 -18.30
N LEU A 903 -15.39 -19.13 -18.78
CA LEU A 903 -16.34 -19.61 -19.77
C LEU A 903 -15.61 -20.06 -21.04
N SER A 904 -14.69 -19.22 -21.56
CA SER A 904 -13.92 -19.56 -22.76
C SER A 904 -13.06 -20.82 -22.57
N GLU A 905 -12.34 -20.94 -21.46
CA GLU A 905 -11.54 -22.13 -21.16
C GLU A 905 -12.39 -23.40 -21.08
N GLY A 906 -13.53 -23.33 -20.37
CA GLY A 906 -14.45 -24.46 -20.23
C GLY A 906 -15.06 -24.88 -21.56
N VAL A 907 -15.47 -23.92 -22.40
CA VAL A 907 -15.97 -24.19 -23.75
C VAL A 907 -14.89 -24.84 -24.61
N LEU A 908 -13.67 -24.31 -24.61
CA LEU A 908 -12.58 -24.85 -25.42
C LEU A 908 -12.15 -26.24 -24.95
N ALA A 909 -12.12 -26.51 -23.64
CA ALA A 909 -11.85 -27.85 -23.12
C ALA A 909 -12.91 -28.86 -23.59
N ALA A 910 -14.19 -28.49 -23.51
CA ALA A 910 -15.27 -29.36 -23.98
C ALA A 910 -15.24 -29.58 -25.49
N LEU A 911 -14.97 -28.55 -26.30
CA LEU A 911 -14.81 -28.69 -27.74
C LEU A 911 -13.59 -29.55 -28.11
N CYS A 912 -12.47 -29.40 -27.38
CA CYS A 912 -11.31 -30.28 -27.58
C CYS A 912 -11.63 -31.73 -27.28
N ARG A 913 -12.42 -32.00 -26.22
CA ARG A 913 -12.90 -33.36 -25.93
C ARG A 913 -13.78 -33.90 -27.06
N ILE A 914 -14.72 -33.08 -27.58
CA ILE A 914 -15.64 -33.49 -28.64
C ILE A 914 -14.89 -33.79 -29.95
N TRP A 915 -13.94 -32.95 -30.32
CA TRP A 915 -13.26 -33.03 -31.62
C TRP A 915 -12.00 -33.90 -31.59
N PHE A 916 -11.20 -33.80 -30.53
CA PHE A 916 -9.89 -34.44 -30.44
C PHE A 916 -9.85 -35.61 -29.44
N GLY A 917 -10.79 -35.68 -28.50
CA GLY A 917 -10.92 -36.78 -27.53
C GLY A 917 -10.26 -36.49 -26.19
N VAL A 918 -9.41 -35.46 -26.14
CA VAL A 918 -8.74 -34.97 -24.93
C VAL A 918 -9.10 -33.50 -24.69
N PRO A 919 -9.35 -33.07 -23.44
CA PRO A 919 -9.07 -33.77 -22.18
C PRO A 919 -10.04 -34.93 -21.89
N ASP A 920 -9.50 -36.10 -21.57
CA ASP A 920 -10.25 -37.32 -21.21
C ASP A 920 -10.50 -37.43 -19.70
N GLY A 921 -9.87 -36.55 -18.91
CA GLY A 921 -9.98 -36.52 -17.45
C GLY A 921 -9.07 -37.52 -16.73
N GLN A 922 -8.30 -38.32 -17.47
CA GLN A 922 -7.34 -39.29 -16.91
C GLN A 922 -5.91 -38.96 -17.35
N HIS A 923 -5.65 -38.95 -18.66
CA HIS A 923 -4.34 -38.68 -19.22
C HIS A 923 -4.10 -37.19 -19.43
N VAL A 924 -5.14 -36.46 -19.83
CA VAL A 924 -5.15 -35.01 -20.00
C VAL A 924 -6.36 -34.47 -19.25
N TRP A 925 -6.11 -33.55 -18.32
CA TRP A 925 -7.16 -32.93 -17.50
C TRP A 925 -7.80 -31.74 -18.21
N GLY A 926 -9.09 -31.53 -17.98
CA GLY A 926 -9.78 -30.33 -18.44
C GLY A 926 -9.75 -29.21 -17.40
N THR A 927 -10.83 -28.44 -17.36
CA THR A 927 -11.03 -27.36 -16.36
C THR A 927 -11.64 -27.88 -15.05
N GLU A 928 -11.92 -29.18 -14.94
CA GLU A 928 -12.48 -29.77 -13.74
C GLU A 928 -11.51 -29.79 -12.56
N PHE A 929 -12.09 -29.87 -11.36
CA PHE A 929 -11.35 -29.97 -10.10
C PHE A 929 -10.73 -31.37 -9.94
N HIS A 930 -9.45 -31.41 -9.61
CA HIS A 930 -8.70 -32.63 -9.28
C HIS A 930 -8.03 -32.44 -7.91
N PRO A 931 -8.32 -33.27 -6.90
CA PRO A 931 -7.76 -33.12 -5.56
C PRO A 931 -6.24 -33.40 -5.54
N PRO A 932 -5.49 -32.76 -4.63
CA PRO A 932 -4.05 -32.98 -4.50
C PRO A 932 -3.72 -34.40 -4.02
N GLY A 933 -2.75 -35.06 -4.65
CA GLY A 933 -2.26 -36.40 -4.28
C GLY A 933 -2.25 -37.45 -5.41
N GLY A 934 -2.87 -37.17 -6.56
CA GLY A 934 -2.79 -38.03 -7.76
C GLY A 934 -1.58 -37.73 -8.67
N ALA A 935 -1.28 -38.62 -9.62
CA ALA A 935 -0.28 -38.36 -10.65
C ALA A 935 -0.72 -37.17 -11.53
N ALA A 936 0.06 -36.09 -11.53
CA ALA A 936 -0.27 -34.86 -12.25
C ALA A 936 -0.33 -35.10 -13.77
N ALA A 937 -1.39 -34.60 -14.41
CA ALA A 937 -1.55 -34.61 -15.86
C ALA A 937 -1.57 -33.18 -16.42
N PRO A 938 -1.12 -32.97 -17.67
CA PRO A 938 -1.23 -31.68 -18.34
C PRO A 938 -2.70 -31.28 -18.53
N ARG A 939 -3.00 -29.97 -18.46
CA ARG A 939 -4.35 -29.42 -18.61
C ARG A 939 -4.60 -28.87 -20.01
N CYS A 940 -5.73 -29.21 -20.62
CA CYS A 940 -6.20 -28.65 -21.89
C CYS A 940 -7.38 -27.69 -21.62
N PRO A 941 -7.33 -26.42 -22.09
CA PRO A 941 -6.36 -25.84 -23.03
C PRO A 941 -5.12 -25.17 -22.39
N ALA A 942 -5.04 -25.07 -21.06
CA ALA A 942 -4.03 -24.25 -20.37
C ALA A 942 -2.56 -24.57 -20.74
N ALA A 943 -2.19 -25.84 -20.92
CA ALA A 943 -0.85 -26.22 -21.37
C ALA A 943 -0.55 -25.71 -22.79
N LEU A 944 -1.53 -25.76 -23.69
CA LEU A 944 -1.41 -25.29 -25.07
C LEU A 944 -1.21 -23.77 -25.15
N PHE A 945 -1.76 -23.00 -24.21
CA PHE A 945 -1.50 -21.56 -24.10
C PHE A 945 -0.02 -21.27 -23.87
N ARG A 946 0.61 -22.00 -22.94
CA ARG A 946 2.05 -21.87 -22.63
C ARG A 946 2.91 -22.25 -23.83
N VAL A 947 2.58 -23.34 -24.52
CA VAL A 947 3.29 -23.79 -25.73
C VAL A 947 3.17 -22.77 -26.85
N SER A 948 1.97 -22.25 -27.10
CA SER A 948 1.71 -21.28 -28.16
C SER A 948 2.54 -20.01 -27.97
N ARG A 949 2.63 -19.51 -26.73
CA ARG A 949 3.46 -18.35 -26.40
C ARG A 949 4.95 -18.58 -26.68
N TYR A 950 5.46 -19.77 -26.38
CA TYR A 950 6.84 -20.15 -26.65
C TYR A 950 7.16 -20.29 -28.16
N VAL A 951 6.30 -20.99 -28.90
CA VAL A 951 6.55 -21.30 -30.32
C VAL A 951 6.40 -20.04 -31.18
N PHE A 952 5.31 -19.29 -31.02
CA PHE A 952 4.93 -18.23 -31.97
C PHE A 952 5.36 -16.82 -31.57
N GLY A 953 5.81 -16.59 -30.33
CA GLY A 953 6.38 -15.30 -29.92
C GLY A 953 7.72 -15.05 -30.64
N PRO A 954 8.03 -13.84 -31.14
CA PRO A 954 9.30 -13.58 -31.82
C PRO A 954 10.52 -13.83 -30.91
N HIS A 955 10.50 -13.27 -29.71
CA HIS A 955 11.61 -13.36 -28.75
C HIS A 955 11.10 -13.71 -27.34
N PRO A 956 10.70 -14.97 -27.08
CA PRO A 956 10.19 -15.38 -25.77
C PRO A 956 11.27 -15.27 -24.69
N THR A 957 10.85 -14.86 -23.49
CA THR A 957 11.76 -14.77 -22.34
C THR A 957 12.20 -16.17 -21.88
N PRO A 958 13.31 -16.30 -21.12
CA PRO A 958 13.76 -17.58 -20.59
C PRO A 958 12.69 -18.38 -19.83
N ASN A 959 11.84 -17.70 -19.04
CA ASN A 959 10.74 -18.33 -18.31
C ASN A 959 9.65 -18.88 -19.25
N VAL A 960 9.26 -18.10 -20.27
CA VAL A 960 8.33 -18.58 -21.32
C VAL A 960 8.91 -19.80 -22.04
N CYS A 961 10.22 -19.80 -22.33
CA CYS A 961 10.90 -20.94 -22.92
C CYS A 961 10.84 -22.19 -22.03
N ALA A 962 11.13 -22.06 -20.73
CA ALA A 962 11.12 -23.19 -19.80
C ALA A 962 9.71 -23.79 -19.64
N GLU A 963 8.72 -22.94 -19.37
CA GLU A 963 7.33 -23.31 -19.18
C GLU A 963 6.72 -23.92 -20.45
N GLY A 964 6.94 -23.29 -21.61
CA GLY A 964 6.43 -23.77 -22.89
C GLY A 964 7.01 -25.13 -23.30
N ARG A 965 8.31 -25.35 -23.08
CA ARG A 965 8.97 -26.65 -23.32
C ARG A 965 8.40 -27.74 -22.42
N SER A 966 8.31 -27.47 -21.11
CA SER A 966 7.81 -28.44 -20.14
C SER A 966 6.35 -28.80 -20.40
N ALA A 967 5.50 -27.79 -20.63
CA ALA A 967 4.10 -27.97 -20.95
C ALA A 967 3.90 -28.77 -22.25
N GLY A 968 4.69 -28.47 -23.29
CA GLY A 968 4.59 -29.14 -24.58
C GLY A 968 4.97 -30.62 -24.53
N ARG A 969 6.12 -30.94 -23.91
CA ARG A 969 6.56 -32.34 -23.76
C ARG A 969 5.57 -33.15 -22.95
N GLY A 970 5.17 -32.63 -21.79
CA GLY A 970 4.18 -33.29 -20.94
C GLY A 970 2.83 -33.50 -21.64
N PHE A 971 2.39 -32.53 -22.45
CA PHE A 971 1.17 -32.66 -23.25
C PHE A 971 1.29 -33.74 -24.33
N THR A 972 2.35 -33.75 -25.13
CA THR A 972 2.55 -34.76 -26.18
C THR A 972 2.70 -36.17 -25.60
N GLU A 973 3.43 -36.34 -24.50
CA GLU A 973 3.55 -37.62 -23.78
C GLU A 973 2.20 -38.11 -23.23
N ALA A 974 1.35 -37.20 -22.76
CA ALA A 974 0.00 -37.54 -22.31
C ALA A 974 -0.92 -37.96 -23.47
N VAL A 975 -0.85 -37.26 -24.61
CA VAL A 975 -1.57 -37.64 -25.83
C VAL A 975 -1.10 -39.01 -26.33
N ASP A 976 0.20 -39.28 -26.30
CA ASP A 976 0.76 -40.57 -26.72
C ASP A 976 0.24 -41.73 -25.84
N ARG A 977 0.27 -41.54 -24.51
CA ARG A 977 -0.31 -42.52 -23.57
C ARG A 977 -1.81 -42.73 -23.78
N TRP A 978 -2.55 -41.66 -24.04
CA TRP A 978 -3.98 -41.74 -24.33
C TRP A 978 -4.27 -42.51 -25.63
N LEU A 979 -3.51 -42.24 -26.70
CA LEU A 979 -3.63 -42.96 -27.97
C LEU A 979 -3.26 -44.44 -27.83
N ALA A 980 -2.26 -44.76 -27.01
CA ALA A 980 -1.89 -46.15 -26.72
C ALA A 980 -2.95 -46.88 -25.90
N ALA A 981 -3.67 -46.18 -25.02
CA ALA A 981 -4.70 -46.74 -24.15
C ALA A 981 -6.10 -46.81 -24.80
N THR A 982 -6.34 -46.08 -25.89
CA THR A 982 -7.67 -45.93 -26.50
C THR A 982 -7.73 -46.64 -27.87
N PRO A 983 -8.60 -47.65 -28.07
CA PRO A 983 -8.78 -48.30 -29.37
C PRO A 983 -9.15 -47.29 -30.46
N PHE A 984 -8.62 -47.48 -31.68
CA PHE A 984 -8.75 -46.52 -32.78
C PHE A 984 -10.22 -46.20 -33.13
N GLU A 985 -11.10 -47.20 -33.07
CA GLU A 985 -12.53 -47.08 -33.36
C GLU A 985 -13.29 -46.25 -32.31
N GLN A 986 -12.72 -46.11 -31.11
CA GLN A 986 -13.28 -45.32 -30.00
C GLN A 986 -12.80 -43.86 -30.02
N LEU A 987 -11.80 -43.53 -30.84
CA LEU A 987 -11.34 -42.16 -31.01
C LEU A 987 -12.41 -41.31 -31.72
N PRO A 988 -12.50 -40.00 -31.48
CA PRO A 988 -13.39 -39.13 -32.26
C PRO A 988 -13.09 -39.20 -33.76
N LYS A 989 -14.13 -39.05 -34.59
CA LYS A 989 -14.01 -39.14 -36.05
C LYS A 989 -12.95 -38.20 -36.63
N LEU A 990 -12.84 -36.97 -36.09
CA LEU A 990 -11.83 -36.02 -36.54
C LEU A 990 -10.41 -36.50 -36.15
N THR A 991 -10.22 -37.01 -34.94
CA THR A 991 -8.95 -37.64 -34.53
C THR A 991 -8.58 -38.82 -35.42
N GLN A 992 -9.52 -39.73 -35.71
CA GLN A 992 -9.28 -40.86 -36.63
C GLN A 992 -8.79 -40.38 -38.00
N ALA A 993 -9.45 -39.36 -38.56
CA ALA A 993 -9.09 -38.78 -39.84
C ALA A 993 -7.72 -38.07 -39.82
N ILE A 994 -7.39 -37.34 -38.74
CA ILE A 994 -6.08 -36.69 -38.57
C ILE A 994 -4.97 -37.74 -38.50
N LEU A 995 -5.16 -38.80 -37.70
CA LEU A 995 -4.16 -39.87 -37.54
C LEU A 995 -3.98 -40.67 -38.84
N ALA A 996 -5.07 -40.95 -39.57
CA ALA A 996 -4.99 -41.59 -40.88
C ALA A 996 -4.24 -40.71 -41.89
N ALA A 997 -4.61 -39.43 -42.00
CA ALA A 997 -3.95 -38.49 -42.89
C ALA A 997 -2.44 -38.35 -42.59
N ALA A 998 -2.05 -38.38 -41.30
CA ALA A 998 -0.65 -38.34 -40.90
C ALA A 998 0.12 -39.63 -41.24
N ARG A 999 -0.52 -40.80 -41.17
CA ARG A 999 0.09 -42.10 -41.54
C ARG A 999 0.27 -42.26 -43.04
N ASP A 1000 -0.62 -41.66 -43.83
CA ASP A 1000 -0.59 -41.73 -45.30
C ASP A 1000 0.47 -40.81 -45.93
N VAL A 1001 1.16 -39.99 -45.13
CA VAL A 1001 2.28 -39.16 -45.60
C VAL A 1001 3.45 -40.08 -46.02
N PRO A 1002 4.00 -39.93 -47.23
CA PRO A 1002 5.12 -40.75 -47.69
C PRO A 1002 6.32 -40.68 -46.74
N GLY A 1003 6.77 -41.83 -46.24
CA GLY A 1003 7.90 -41.92 -45.31
C GLY A 1003 7.63 -41.41 -43.90
N ALA A 1004 6.36 -41.32 -43.47
CA ALA A 1004 5.96 -40.86 -42.14
C ALA A 1004 6.70 -41.60 -41.00
N PRO A 1005 7.39 -40.87 -40.10
CA PRO A 1005 7.88 -41.42 -38.83
C PRO A 1005 6.74 -41.99 -37.98
N ALA A 1006 7.04 -43.01 -37.16
CA ALA A 1006 6.04 -43.70 -36.33
C ALA A 1006 5.29 -42.76 -35.36
N ASP A 1007 5.93 -41.67 -34.93
CA ASP A 1007 5.38 -40.69 -34.01
C ASP A 1007 4.79 -39.44 -34.69
N LEU A 1008 4.81 -39.38 -36.03
CA LEU A 1008 4.19 -38.29 -36.80
C LEU A 1008 2.69 -38.13 -36.48
N PRO A 1009 1.89 -39.20 -36.32
CA PRO A 1009 0.47 -39.05 -35.98
C PRO A 1009 0.24 -38.33 -34.64
N THR A 1010 0.97 -38.71 -33.59
CA THR A 1010 0.87 -38.08 -32.25
C THR A 1010 1.27 -36.60 -32.31
N ARG A 1011 2.40 -36.28 -32.94
CA ARG A 1011 2.89 -34.89 -33.09
C ARG A 1011 1.95 -34.05 -33.96
N THR A 1012 1.37 -34.62 -35.00
CA THR A 1012 0.37 -33.95 -35.86
C THR A 1012 -0.86 -33.58 -35.06
N LEU A 1013 -1.40 -34.52 -34.25
CA LEU A 1013 -2.54 -34.24 -33.38
C LEU A 1013 -2.23 -33.14 -32.36
N ALA A 1014 -1.09 -33.23 -31.68
CA ALA A 1014 -0.65 -32.21 -30.71
C ALA A 1014 -0.46 -30.83 -31.38
N GLY A 1015 0.10 -30.79 -32.60
CA GLY A 1015 0.27 -29.58 -33.40
C GLY A 1015 -1.06 -28.96 -33.86
N VAL A 1016 -2.02 -29.78 -34.31
CA VAL A 1016 -3.38 -29.32 -34.63
C VAL A 1016 -4.05 -28.72 -33.40
N MET A 1017 -3.96 -29.39 -32.25
CA MET A 1017 -4.47 -28.87 -30.99
C MET A 1017 -3.74 -27.59 -30.58
N LEU A 1018 -2.44 -27.43 -30.81
CA LEU A 1018 -1.73 -26.18 -30.53
C LEU A 1018 -2.27 -24.99 -31.33
N GLY A 1019 -2.72 -25.22 -32.58
CA GLY A 1019 -3.21 -24.17 -33.46
C GLY A 1019 -4.61 -23.61 -33.11
N PHE A 1020 -5.45 -24.39 -32.40
CA PHE A 1020 -6.88 -24.07 -32.23
C PHE A 1020 -7.21 -23.29 -30.93
N PRO A 1021 -7.09 -23.84 -29.69
CA PRO A 1021 -7.56 -23.18 -28.48
C PRO A 1021 -6.85 -21.87 -28.14
N PRO A 1022 -5.51 -21.73 -28.20
CA PRO A 1022 -4.83 -20.48 -27.85
C PRO A 1022 -5.31 -19.29 -28.67
N THR A 1023 -5.36 -19.46 -30.00
CA THR A 1023 -5.77 -18.42 -30.95
C THR A 1023 -7.24 -18.06 -30.74
N THR A 1024 -8.12 -19.06 -30.56
CA THR A 1024 -9.55 -18.84 -30.37
C THR A 1024 -9.84 -18.15 -29.03
N HIS A 1025 -9.20 -18.61 -27.95
CA HIS A 1025 -9.33 -18.05 -26.60
C HIS A 1025 -8.94 -16.57 -26.56
N ALA A 1026 -7.74 -16.25 -27.04
CA ALA A 1026 -7.20 -14.90 -26.92
C ALA A 1026 -7.98 -13.88 -27.76
N ASN A 1027 -8.41 -14.25 -28.97
CA ASN A 1027 -9.26 -13.40 -29.80
C ASN A 1027 -10.66 -13.20 -29.19
N LEU A 1028 -11.26 -14.24 -28.63
CA LEU A 1028 -12.56 -14.14 -27.95
C LEU A 1028 -12.48 -13.23 -26.73
N LEU A 1029 -11.49 -13.44 -25.86
CA LEU A 1029 -11.34 -12.68 -24.62
C LEU A 1029 -11.01 -11.21 -24.90
N THR A 1030 -10.11 -10.95 -25.86
CA THR A 1030 -9.79 -9.58 -26.30
C THR A 1030 -11.04 -8.87 -26.83
N THR A 1031 -11.84 -9.56 -27.64
CA THR A 1031 -13.09 -9.00 -28.20
C THR A 1031 -14.09 -8.68 -27.10
N LEU A 1032 -14.39 -9.65 -26.24
CA LEU A 1032 -15.38 -9.49 -25.17
C LEU A 1032 -14.93 -8.43 -24.15
N ALA A 1033 -13.66 -8.39 -23.77
CA ALA A 1033 -13.12 -7.37 -22.89
C ALA A 1033 -13.27 -5.96 -23.47
N ALA A 1034 -12.97 -5.79 -24.76
CA ALA A 1034 -13.18 -4.53 -25.46
C ALA A 1034 -14.66 -4.14 -25.48
N TRP A 1035 -15.56 -5.09 -25.72
CA TRP A 1035 -17.00 -4.83 -25.78
C TRP A 1035 -17.63 -4.53 -24.43
N VAL A 1036 -17.12 -5.13 -23.35
CA VAL A 1036 -17.53 -4.80 -21.98
C VAL A 1036 -17.09 -3.38 -21.62
N GLN A 1037 -15.84 -3.02 -21.91
CA GLN A 1037 -15.31 -1.68 -21.62
C GLN A 1037 -16.01 -0.57 -22.41
N THR A 1038 -16.28 -0.80 -23.69
CA THR A 1038 -16.92 0.18 -24.60
C THR A 1038 -18.44 0.16 -24.55
N ARG A 1039 -19.04 -0.68 -23.69
CA ARG A 1039 -20.48 -0.98 -23.65
C ARG A 1039 -21.08 -1.60 -24.92
N LYS A 1040 -20.27 -1.96 -25.92
CA LYS A 1040 -20.72 -2.57 -27.17
C LYS A 1040 -21.50 -3.88 -26.98
N LEU A 1041 -21.19 -4.64 -25.93
CA LEU A 1041 -21.91 -5.88 -25.62
C LEU A 1041 -23.41 -5.65 -25.37
N TRP A 1042 -23.75 -4.53 -24.71
CA TRP A 1042 -25.15 -4.14 -24.45
C TRP A 1042 -25.83 -3.55 -25.68
N ASP A 1043 -25.09 -2.90 -26.59
CA ASP A 1043 -25.64 -2.44 -27.87
C ASP A 1043 -26.05 -3.62 -28.77
N LEU A 1044 -25.27 -4.71 -28.73
CA LEU A 1044 -25.52 -5.90 -29.56
C LEU A 1044 -26.63 -6.79 -29.01
N GLN A 1045 -26.92 -6.75 -27.72
CA GLN A 1045 -27.89 -7.65 -27.08
C GLN A 1045 -29.33 -7.45 -27.60
N PRO A 1046 -29.90 -6.23 -27.69
CA PRO A 1046 -31.21 -6.01 -28.31
C PRO A 1046 -31.25 -6.48 -29.76
N LEU A 1047 -30.18 -6.23 -30.53
CA LEU A 1047 -30.06 -6.66 -31.92
C LEU A 1047 -30.03 -8.18 -32.04
N TRP A 1048 -29.42 -8.89 -31.09
CA TRP A 1048 -29.42 -10.35 -31.06
C TRP A 1048 -30.80 -10.92 -30.70
N HIS A 1049 -31.50 -10.32 -29.74
CA HIS A 1049 -32.82 -10.80 -29.29
C HIS A 1049 -33.97 -10.63 -30.31
N GLU A 1050 -33.74 -10.01 -31.46
CA GLU A 1050 -34.68 -10.08 -32.59
C GLU A 1050 -34.71 -11.48 -33.24
N VAL A 1051 -33.72 -12.34 -32.97
CA VAL A 1051 -33.74 -13.75 -33.37
C VAL A 1051 -34.79 -14.49 -32.52
N PRO A 1052 -35.78 -15.16 -33.12
CA PRO A 1052 -36.82 -15.85 -32.36
C PRO A 1052 -36.23 -16.88 -31.39
N ALA A 1053 -36.74 -16.94 -30.16
CA ALA A 1053 -36.28 -17.90 -29.15
C ALA A 1053 -36.35 -19.37 -29.63
N GLY A 1054 -37.36 -19.69 -30.45
CA GLY A 1054 -37.57 -21.02 -31.06
C GLY A 1054 -36.76 -21.29 -32.34
N ALA A 1055 -35.88 -20.38 -32.78
CA ALA A 1055 -35.06 -20.60 -33.97
C ALA A 1055 -34.11 -21.80 -33.80
N SER A 1056 -34.03 -22.62 -34.83
CA SER A 1056 -33.10 -23.75 -34.92
C SER A 1056 -31.64 -23.28 -34.91
N LEU A 1057 -30.71 -24.18 -34.57
CA LEU A 1057 -29.29 -23.84 -34.53
C LEU A 1057 -28.73 -23.33 -35.89
N PRO A 1058 -29.11 -23.88 -37.06
CA PRO A 1058 -28.73 -23.31 -38.36
C PRO A 1058 -29.28 -21.90 -38.61
N GLU A 1059 -30.52 -21.62 -38.19
CA GLU A 1059 -31.11 -20.27 -38.29
C GLU A 1059 -30.37 -19.28 -37.39
N ARG A 1060 -30.03 -19.69 -36.17
CA ARG A 1060 -29.23 -18.89 -35.23
C ARG A 1060 -27.82 -18.61 -35.78
N TYR A 1061 -27.18 -19.58 -36.40
CA TYR A 1061 -25.90 -19.38 -37.08
C TYR A 1061 -26.03 -18.32 -38.19
N THR A 1062 -27.04 -18.45 -39.06
CA THR A 1062 -27.31 -17.48 -40.13
C THR A 1062 -27.51 -16.07 -39.57
N ALA A 1063 -28.25 -15.94 -38.47
CA ALA A 1063 -28.45 -14.66 -37.80
C ALA A 1063 -27.16 -14.12 -37.14
N ALA A 1064 -26.33 -14.98 -36.54
CA ALA A 1064 -25.05 -14.58 -35.94
C ALA A 1064 -24.07 -14.05 -37.00
N VAL A 1065 -24.03 -14.68 -38.17
CA VAL A 1065 -23.25 -14.20 -39.31
C VAL A 1065 -23.74 -12.83 -39.78
N ALA A 1066 -25.05 -12.61 -39.84
CA ALA A 1066 -25.61 -11.33 -40.29
C ALA A 1066 -25.44 -10.20 -39.26
N ARG A 1067 -25.61 -10.48 -37.96
CA ARG A 1067 -25.77 -9.47 -36.90
C ARG A 1067 -24.52 -9.27 -36.04
N LEU A 1068 -23.73 -10.32 -35.79
CA LEU A 1068 -22.60 -10.30 -34.85
C LEU A 1068 -21.24 -10.28 -35.55
N ARG A 1069 -21.09 -11.05 -36.63
CA ARG A 1069 -19.83 -11.21 -37.36
C ARG A 1069 -19.21 -9.88 -37.83
N PRO A 1070 -19.95 -8.89 -38.36
CA PRO A 1070 -19.35 -7.63 -38.77
C PRO A 1070 -18.63 -6.90 -37.62
N THR A 1071 -19.25 -6.87 -36.43
CA THR A 1071 -18.67 -6.24 -35.24
C THR A 1071 -17.49 -7.04 -34.69
N LEU A 1072 -17.59 -8.38 -34.68
CA LEU A 1072 -16.50 -9.27 -34.30
C LEU A 1072 -15.29 -9.03 -35.20
N VAL A 1073 -15.46 -9.08 -36.52
CA VAL A 1073 -14.39 -8.85 -37.50
C VAL A 1073 -13.79 -7.45 -37.35
N ALA A 1074 -14.61 -6.41 -37.18
CA ALA A 1074 -14.11 -5.06 -36.95
C ALA A 1074 -13.23 -4.97 -35.69
N THR A 1075 -13.59 -5.69 -34.63
CA THR A 1075 -12.81 -5.73 -33.37
C THR A 1075 -11.52 -6.52 -33.55
N LEU A 1076 -11.58 -7.68 -34.22
CA LEU A 1076 -10.40 -8.49 -34.56
C LEU A 1076 -9.42 -7.72 -35.44
N ASN A 1077 -9.88 -6.90 -36.38
CA ASN A 1077 -9.01 -6.08 -37.22
C ASN A 1077 -8.22 -5.04 -36.43
N LEU A 1078 -8.77 -4.54 -35.32
CA LEU A 1078 -8.08 -3.59 -34.46
C LEU A 1078 -7.03 -4.27 -33.57
N ARG A 1079 -7.35 -5.47 -33.05
CA ARG A 1079 -6.54 -6.18 -32.06
C ARG A 1079 -6.52 -7.70 -32.32
N PRO A 1080 -5.96 -8.19 -33.44
CA PRO A 1080 -5.90 -9.62 -33.67
C PRO A 1080 -4.88 -10.26 -32.74
N THR A 1081 -5.12 -11.50 -32.35
CA THR A 1081 -4.16 -12.33 -31.61
C THR A 1081 -3.84 -13.60 -32.39
N PRO A 1082 -2.56 -13.85 -32.75
CA PRO A 1082 -1.40 -13.01 -32.48
C PRO A 1082 -1.42 -11.70 -33.29
N PHE A 1083 -0.93 -10.61 -32.69
CA PHE A 1083 -0.81 -9.32 -33.39
C PHE A 1083 0.31 -9.34 -34.43
N GLN A 1084 1.36 -10.11 -34.17
CA GLN A 1084 2.51 -10.27 -35.05
C GLN A 1084 3.00 -11.71 -35.03
N ILE A 1085 3.56 -12.14 -36.15
CA ILE A 1085 4.24 -13.43 -36.32
C ILE A 1085 5.68 -13.17 -36.77
N TRP A 1086 6.49 -14.21 -36.91
CA TRP A 1086 7.85 -14.06 -37.42
C TRP A 1086 8.27 -15.12 -38.43
N ARG A 1087 9.30 -14.81 -39.21
CA ARG A 1087 9.90 -15.66 -40.26
C ARG A 1087 11.42 -15.49 -40.28
N ARG A 1088 12.15 -16.46 -40.83
CA ARG A 1088 13.57 -16.31 -41.16
C ARG A 1088 13.75 -16.10 -42.66
N ALA A 1089 14.62 -15.18 -43.06
CA ALA A 1089 15.00 -15.02 -44.46
C ALA A 1089 15.85 -16.21 -44.94
N ARG A 1090 15.49 -16.80 -46.08
CA ARG A 1090 16.24 -17.90 -46.71
C ARG A 1090 17.38 -17.41 -47.59
N VAL A 1091 17.17 -16.27 -48.24
CA VAL A 1091 18.09 -15.71 -49.26
C VAL A 1091 18.20 -14.21 -49.10
N ASP A 1092 19.32 -13.65 -49.55
CA ASP A 1092 19.49 -12.21 -49.70
C ASP A 1092 18.49 -11.66 -50.73
N HIS A 1093 17.72 -10.65 -50.34
CA HIS A 1093 16.76 -9.99 -51.22
C HIS A 1093 16.44 -8.59 -50.69
N ARG A 1094 15.69 -7.81 -51.49
CA ARG A 1094 15.21 -6.50 -51.09
C ARG A 1094 13.72 -6.56 -50.76
N LEU A 1095 13.33 -6.06 -49.59
CA LEU A 1095 11.93 -5.96 -49.14
C LEU A 1095 11.60 -4.48 -48.88
N GLY A 1096 10.85 -3.87 -49.80
CA GLY A 1096 10.66 -2.42 -49.81
C GLY A 1096 11.99 -1.68 -50.03
N ALA A 1097 12.37 -0.80 -49.10
CA ALA A 1097 13.64 -0.08 -49.16
C ALA A 1097 14.80 -0.79 -48.43
N VAL A 1098 14.53 -1.89 -47.72
CA VAL A 1098 15.49 -2.59 -46.84
C VAL A 1098 16.12 -3.79 -47.55
N ASP A 1099 17.44 -3.91 -47.44
CA ASP A 1099 18.18 -5.11 -47.85
C ASP A 1099 18.12 -6.15 -46.72
N VAL A 1100 17.49 -7.28 -46.99
CA VAL A 1100 17.30 -8.39 -46.03
C VAL A 1100 18.35 -9.46 -46.33
N LYS A 1101 19.03 -9.95 -45.29
CA LYS A 1101 20.08 -10.97 -45.38
C LYS A 1101 19.55 -12.35 -45.01
N ALA A 1102 20.11 -13.39 -45.64
CA ALA A 1102 19.83 -14.76 -45.23
C ALA A 1102 20.10 -14.95 -43.72
N GLY A 1103 19.12 -15.51 -43.00
CA GLY A 1103 19.16 -15.67 -41.54
C GLY A 1103 18.48 -14.56 -40.73
N ASP A 1104 18.17 -13.41 -41.34
CA ASP A 1104 17.48 -12.32 -40.63
C ASP A 1104 16.10 -12.76 -40.12
N THR A 1105 15.73 -12.28 -38.93
CA THR A 1105 14.39 -12.46 -38.36
C THR A 1105 13.48 -11.34 -38.84
N LEU A 1106 12.42 -11.70 -39.57
CA LEU A 1106 11.37 -10.77 -39.98
C LEU A 1106 10.22 -10.83 -38.97
N VAL A 1107 9.82 -9.69 -38.44
CA VAL A 1107 8.65 -9.54 -37.57
C VAL A 1107 7.52 -8.95 -38.40
N VAL A 1108 6.48 -9.75 -38.62
CA VAL A 1108 5.39 -9.48 -39.56
C VAL A 1108 4.14 -9.11 -38.78
N ALA A 1109 3.71 -7.85 -38.87
CA ALA A 1109 2.61 -7.32 -38.06
C ALA A 1109 1.25 -7.52 -38.71
N LEU A 1110 0.58 -8.62 -38.37
CA LEU A 1110 -0.79 -8.93 -38.82
C LEU A 1110 -1.76 -7.81 -38.41
N GLY A 1111 -1.68 -7.34 -37.16
CA GLY A 1111 -2.54 -6.27 -36.66
C GLY A 1111 -2.28 -4.92 -37.33
N SER A 1112 -1.04 -4.61 -37.69
CA SER A 1112 -0.73 -3.42 -38.49
C SER A 1112 -1.37 -3.49 -39.88
N ALA A 1113 -1.31 -4.67 -40.51
CA ALA A 1113 -1.89 -4.90 -41.82
C ALA A 1113 -3.41 -4.83 -41.81
N THR A 1114 -4.09 -5.46 -40.84
CA THR A 1114 -5.55 -5.42 -40.72
C THR A 1114 -6.08 -4.04 -40.30
N GLN A 1115 -5.28 -3.24 -39.59
CA GLN A 1115 -5.62 -1.84 -39.30
C GLN A 1115 -5.50 -0.96 -40.57
N GLN A 1116 -4.56 -1.25 -41.46
CA GLN A 1116 -4.38 -0.51 -42.72
C GLN A 1116 -5.38 -0.94 -43.81
N ASP A 1117 -5.72 -2.23 -43.88
CA ASP A 1117 -6.70 -2.80 -44.81
C ASP A 1117 -7.71 -3.69 -44.06
N PRO A 1118 -8.72 -3.10 -43.40
CA PRO A 1118 -9.70 -3.83 -42.59
C PRO A 1118 -10.64 -4.72 -43.41
N LEU A 1119 -10.65 -4.63 -44.74
CA LEU A 1119 -11.44 -5.50 -45.61
C LEU A 1119 -10.78 -6.87 -45.81
N ARG A 1120 -9.49 -7.01 -45.46
CA ARG A 1120 -8.72 -8.27 -45.58
C ARG A 1120 -8.45 -8.90 -44.22
N HIS A 1121 -9.49 -9.11 -43.41
CA HIS A 1121 -9.37 -9.68 -42.05
C HIS A 1121 -8.73 -11.08 -42.03
N HIS A 1122 -8.79 -11.83 -43.12
CA HIS A 1122 -8.09 -13.12 -43.28
C HIS A 1122 -6.57 -13.04 -43.06
N VAL A 1123 -5.96 -11.84 -43.19
CA VAL A 1123 -4.55 -11.61 -42.85
C VAL A 1123 -4.25 -11.91 -41.38
N ALA A 1124 -5.20 -11.69 -40.46
CA ALA A 1124 -5.06 -12.09 -39.05
C ALA A 1124 -4.86 -13.60 -38.87
N PHE A 1125 -5.19 -14.40 -39.88
CA PHE A 1125 -5.09 -15.86 -39.90
C PHE A 1125 -4.05 -16.35 -40.91
N GLY A 1126 -3.10 -15.50 -41.31
CA GLY A 1126 -2.03 -15.85 -42.23
C GLY A 1126 -2.41 -15.79 -43.71
N GLY A 1127 -3.65 -15.44 -44.05
CA GLY A 1127 -4.12 -15.28 -45.43
C GLY A 1127 -5.49 -15.89 -45.71
N ASP A 1128 -6.05 -15.57 -46.88
CA ASP A 1128 -7.28 -16.19 -47.37
C ASP A 1128 -6.97 -17.52 -48.05
N ARG A 1129 -7.60 -18.60 -47.58
CA ARG A 1129 -7.43 -19.93 -48.16
C ARG A 1129 -8.27 -20.14 -49.43
N ALA A 1130 -9.25 -19.29 -49.68
CA ALA A 1130 -10.08 -19.27 -50.88
C ALA A 1130 -9.53 -18.33 -51.97
N ASP A 1131 -8.30 -17.81 -51.81
CA ASP A 1131 -7.68 -16.92 -52.78
C ASP A 1131 -7.58 -17.58 -54.18
N PRO A 1132 -8.14 -16.96 -55.23
CA PRO A 1132 -8.07 -17.49 -56.60
C PRO A 1132 -6.65 -17.70 -57.12
N ALA A 1133 -5.66 -16.98 -56.60
CA ALA A 1133 -4.25 -17.13 -56.96
C ALA A 1133 -3.54 -18.24 -56.16
N GLY A 1134 -4.27 -18.98 -55.31
CA GLY A 1134 -3.75 -19.99 -54.41
C GLY A 1134 -3.53 -19.45 -52.99
N PRO A 1135 -3.77 -20.28 -51.95
CA PRO A 1135 -3.66 -19.87 -50.56
C PRO A 1135 -2.20 -19.62 -50.16
N PRO A 1136 -1.90 -18.64 -49.28
CA PRO A 1136 -0.58 -18.55 -48.67
C PRO A 1136 -0.22 -19.87 -47.95
N PRO A 1137 1.04 -20.34 -48.02
CA PRO A 1137 1.41 -21.69 -47.59
C PRO A 1137 0.95 -22.04 -46.16
N HIS A 1138 1.08 -21.10 -45.22
CA HIS A 1138 0.72 -21.28 -43.82
C HIS A 1138 -0.57 -20.57 -43.40
N ALA A 1139 -1.47 -20.26 -44.34
CA ALA A 1139 -2.78 -19.73 -44.01
C ALA A 1139 -3.57 -20.75 -43.18
N CYS A 1140 -4.16 -20.31 -42.07
CA CYS A 1140 -4.74 -21.18 -41.04
C CYS A 1140 -5.93 -22.00 -41.60
N PRO A 1141 -5.87 -23.36 -41.58
CA PRO A 1141 -6.98 -24.21 -42.02
C PRO A 1141 -8.17 -24.16 -41.05
N GLY A 1142 -7.94 -23.75 -39.79
CA GLY A 1142 -8.95 -23.66 -38.74
C GLY A 1142 -9.70 -22.34 -38.67
N TYR A 1143 -9.60 -21.45 -39.67
CA TYR A 1143 -10.29 -20.16 -39.69
C TYR A 1143 -11.80 -20.30 -39.42
N GLY A 1144 -12.47 -21.22 -40.13
CA GLY A 1144 -13.90 -21.48 -39.94
C GLY A 1144 -14.23 -21.99 -38.54
N MET A 1145 -13.41 -22.90 -38.00
CA MET A 1145 -13.58 -23.41 -36.64
C MET A 1145 -13.48 -22.27 -35.60
N GLY A 1146 -12.44 -21.45 -35.67
CA GLY A 1146 -12.21 -20.34 -34.74
C GLY A 1146 -13.33 -19.30 -34.78
N MET A 1147 -13.74 -18.88 -35.99
CA MET A 1147 -14.82 -17.91 -36.17
C MET A 1147 -16.17 -18.45 -35.67
N GLY A 1148 -16.49 -19.71 -35.99
CA GLY A 1148 -17.72 -20.36 -35.53
C GLY A 1148 -17.78 -20.43 -34.01
N VAL A 1149 -16.68 -20.84 -33.36
CA VAL A 1149 -16.61 -20.91 -31.89
C VAL A 1149 -16.81 -19.54 -31.24
N MET A 1150 -16.11 -18.51 -31.73
CA MET A 1150 -16.26 -17.15 -31.19
C MET A 1150 -17.71 -16.65 -31.32
N LEU A 1151 -18.32 -16.82 -32.50
CA LEU A 1151 -19.71 -16.44 -32.72
C LEU A 1151 -20.68 -17.22 -31.81
N GLY A 1152 -20.46 -18.52 -31.65
CA GLY A 1152 -21.30 -19.38 -30.82
C GLY A 1152 -21.25 -19.01 -29.34
N VAL A 1153 -20.06 -18.73 -28.81
CA VAL A 1153 -19.92 -18.27 -27.42
C VAL A 1153 -20.50 -16.87 -27.22
N ILE A 1154 -20.25 -15.93 -28.13
CA ILE A 1154 -20.82 -14.58 -28.05
C ILE A 1154 -22.36 -14.65 -28.07
N ALA A 1155 -22.95 -15.43 -28.99
CA ALA A 1155 -24.40 -15.62 -29.06
C ALA A 1155 -24.96 -16.20 -27.74
N ALA A 1156 -24.31 -17.21 -27.16
CA ALA A 1156 -24.72 -17.78 -25.89
C ALA A 1156 -24.62 -16.78 -24.71
N VAL A 1157 -23.59 -15.92 -24.70
CA VAL A 1157 -23.46 -14.83 -23.72
C VAL A 1157 -24.56 -13.79 -23.89
N LEU A 1158 -24.92 -13.43 -25.12
CA LEU A 1158 -26.01 -12.49 -25.39
C LEU A 1158 -27.37 -13.06 -24.96
N ASP A 1159 -27.59 -14.37 -25.13
CA ASP A 1159 -28.77 -15.11 -24.66
C ASP A 1159 -28.76 -15.40 -23.15
N ALA A 1160 -27.67 -15.07 -22.43
CA ALA A 1160 -27.51 -15.32 -21.01
C ALA A 1160 -28.43 -14.47 -20.10
N GLY A 1161 -29.38 -13.71 -20.66
CA GLY A 1161 -30.31 -12.83 -19.95
C GLY A 1161 -29.74 -11.45 -19.64
N VAL A 1162 -30.27 -10.79 -18.60
CA VAL A 1162 -29.87 -9.41 -18.27
C VAL A 1162 -28.43 -9.41 -17.75
N MET A 1163 -27.54 -8.73 -18.48
CA MET A 1163 -26.15 -8.53 -18.10
C MET A 1163 -25.94 -7.15 -17.48
N ARG A 1164 -25.14 -7.06 -16.42
CA ARG A 1164 -24.74 -5.81 -15.76
C ARG A 1164 -23.22 -5.67 -15.70
N PHE A 1165 -22.75 -4.44 -15.82
CA PHE A 1165 -21.33 -4.12 -15.76
C PHE A 1165 -20.83 -4.15 -14.32
N THR A 1166 -19.70 -4.84 -14.06
CA THR A 1166 -19.15 -5.02 -12.71
C THR A 1166 -17.92 -4.15 -12.42
N GLY A 1167 -17.50 -3.31 -13.38
CA GLY A 1167 -16.22 -2.59 -13.31
C GLY A 1167 -15.03 -3.40 -13.84
N SER A 1168 -15.13 -4.73 -13.90
CA SER A 1168 -14.14 -5.61 -14.54
C SER A 1168 -14.40 -5.74 -16.05
N PRO A 1169 -13.35 -5.76 -16.89
CA PRO A 1169 -13.51 -5.98 -18.33
C PRO A 1169 -13.88 -7.42 -18.70
N THR A 1170 -13.60 -8.40 -17.84
CA THR A 1170 -13.80 -9.83 -18.14
C THR A 1170 -14.90 -10.48 -17.30
N VAL A 1171 -15.54 -9.72 -16.39
CA VAL A 1171 -16.61 -10.23 -15.52
C VAL A 1171 -17.88 -9.40 -15.72
N VAL A 1172 -18.98 -10.06 -16.04
CA VAL A 1172 -20.32 -9.45 -16.10
C VAL A 1172 -21.24 -10.09 -15.07
N ALA A 1173 -22.17 -9.33 -14.53
CA ALA A 1173 -23.18 -9.83 -13.60
C ALA A 1173 -24.41 -10.29 -14.41
N LEU A 1174 -24.81 -11.56 -14.25
CA LEU A 1174 -25.98 -12.14 -14.89
C LEU A 1174 -27.14 -12.22 -13.91
N ALA A 1175 -28.32 -11.74 -14.28
CA ALA A 1175 -29.53 -11.98 -13.50
C ALA A 1175 -29.87 -13.50 -13.42
N VAL A 1176 -30.16 -13.95 -12.20
CA VAL A 1176 -30.43 -15.36 -11.81
C VAL A 1176 -31.90 -15.57 -11.50
#